data_AF-A0A0Q9QUS5-F1
#
_entry.id   AF-A0A0Q9QUS5-F1
#
_cell.length_a   1.000
_cell.length_b   1.000
_cell.length_c   1.000
_cell.angle_alpha   90.00
_cell.angle_beta   90.00
_cell.angle_gamma   90.00
#
_symmetry.space_group_name_H-M   'P 1'
#
loop_
_entity.id
_entity.type
_entity.pdbx_description
1 polymer ?
#
loop_
_entity_poly.entity_id
_entity_poly.type
_entity_poly.pdbx_seq_one_letter_code
_entity_poly.pdbx_strand_id
1 'polypeptide(L)'
;MTKDPGHKEKLQNLINRAEYLIKTRGRFFTEGAKLAIHDMIQNACMTLEDTYQLPFVRSRRFYSPREDEAVHFATRRFTMTPSYKDDENEYTYYGLEPALAWFEKQDMMIGGRASLLTKSDLLIGKTEEILSTAVIGTEIGNYSAAACKEVTYAIEQIKKAITRSIGSDEELALAIVAGFNALRSFRFSRVLRTDVDPSATLYVTQEGLEGIIDNTKNDPLVKQQYNEIVSIADRYSLPYIEKTSQLMAEEWDYNEINKEFYLWSNTDKIINFIAPDQAVTASLAFVLPAVENEQDGFGHVWIDDLKLESASGNNPVIINSSFDEGVGSPDHWSPIARSGKPHMKWEGEYPYCGGGDRIYSKQSIEGKDHGLKHHSLYIGNPTSSDEGSWQYDSDIIIVSGSRYTISFAAKIEGKFKQGLKLILVFKDVDGCELDTFEYDFNRKSSLPNSCFLLTMQCDAIQYAFTKEMVYALKAKKEILYTLHDFCQGAEHWLIKQLRPDGSDSFGAVQGGRVLCSTAVTYSMIKNAGVFTEEEKAKFYAMVEYLMRYMLDLRDRTELTPEEAQRSCSNWQTDMCAGAAYMMLVLDDFPNRKAWLYNANMVLRSQLEWNVNSDHSWPESIRYHHAALERFSGYAKVLENVTGDNWFATTPLAGMFGFSLEMQTPGYTFFEGRIGTPPFGDHALGGGSEFSVFGTYMTDIAKINQTLASNMHHTWQLAGKPYKHYWGEAIAFENLLGKGTSYKPSSPLSLTSTQDYRDAGITIFRKGFGESHQSYFAIMSSPAPIGHGHLDQGSFIIYKNSVPIVMDSGIQGYFNSSTNWHLSSYSHACLQFATKQSAIQKQGNGYINLSAGTYSLERGWVDVPKTSRVLECEIGTNLETITIEIMNPEGTGKHIRQVWYWKESDLYVIRDTVVDYDGQVLFSLPVVSHHSVIEEKRVYSKGVYGVDLETVFISKVKDVWLEKGRSTPICENEHESDVCMMDYIRATADAKDGFLTLLYPKNREARRLQVSSEDGLTLRITVEDKIIVWSSPKSSYQEE
;
A
#
# COMPACT_ATOMS: atom_id res chain seq x y z
N MET A 1 -44.50 1.43 2.34
CA MET A 1 -43.73 2.62 1.92
C MET A 1 -43.83 2.69 0.41
N THR A 2 -44.14 3.87 -0.12
CA THR A 2 -44.56 4.10 -1.50
C THR A 2 -43.36 4.03 -2.45
N LYS A 3 -43.46 3.21 -3.50
CA LYS A 3 -42.59 3.25 -4.69
C LYS A 3 -42.45 4.72 -5.14
N ASP A 4 -41.25 5.28 -5.12
CA ASP A 4 -41.01 6.57 -5.78
C ASP A 4 -40.84 6.32 -7.28
N PRO A 5 -41.83 6.65 -8.13
CA PRO A 5 -41.76 6.39 -9.57
C PRO A 5 -40.65 7.20 -10.25
N GLY A 6 -40.15 8.25 -9.61
CA GLY A 6 -39.25 9.24 -10.21
C GLY A 6 -37.88 8.68 -10.59
N HIS A 7 -37.33 7.70 -9.86
CA HIS A 7 -36.00 7.13 -10.17
C HIS A 7 -36.01 6.21 -11.39
N LYS A 8 -37.00 5.31 -11.50
CA LYS A 8 -37.15 4.46 -12.70
C LYS A 8 -37.45 5.32 -13.93
N GLU A 9 -38.28 6.36 -13.79
CA GLU A 9 -38.56 7.33 -14.87
C GLU A 9 -37.30 8.12 -15.28
N LYS A 10 -36.50 8.59 -14.32
CA LYS A 10 -35.22 9.24 -14.60
C LYS A 10 -34.28 8.33 -15.39
N LEU A 11 -34.13 7.07 -14.96
CA LEU A 11 -33.27 6.11 -15.66
C LEU A 11 -33.77 5.83 -17.09
N GLN A 12 -35.09 5.68 -17.29
CA GLN A 12 -35.69 5.51 -18.61
C GLN A 12 -35.43 6.74 -19.51
N ASN A 13 -35.54 7.95 -18.97
CA ASN A 13 -35.26 9.18 -19.72
C ASN A 13 -33.79 9.27 -20.14
N LEU A 14 -32.86 8.81 -19.30
CA LEU A 14 -31.43 8.72 -19.64
C LEU A 14 -31.19 7.71 -20.78
N ILE A 15 -31.81 6.53 -20.73
CA ILE A 15 -31.75 5.53 -21.80
C ILE A 15 -32.24 6.14 -23.12
N ASN A 16 -33.44 6.73 -23.11
CA ASN A 16 -34.05 7.33 -24.31
C ASN A 16 -33.16 8.43 -24.92
N ARG A 17 -32.54 9.26 -24.07
CA ARG A 17 -31.62 10.32 -24.52
C ARG A 17 -30.34 9.74 -25.13
N ALA A 18 -29.75 8.73 -24.49
CA ALA A 18 -28.54 8.08 -24.98
C ALA A 18 -28.79 7.39 -26.33
N GLU A 19 -29.88 6.63 -26.46
CA GLU A 19 -30.29 5.99 -27.71
C GLU A 19 -30.61 7.01 -28.82
N TYR A 20 -31.30 8.10 -28.49
CA TYR A 20 -31.56 9.19 -29.43
C TYR A 20 -30.26 9.80 -29.95
N LEU A 21 -29.28 10.04 -29.08
CA LEU A 21 -27.99 10.60 -29.45
C LEU A 21 -27.20 9.62 -30.34
N ILE A 22 -27.15 8.33 -29.99
CA ILE A 22 -26.53 7.30 -30.82
C ILE A 22 -27.19 7.25 -32.21
N LYS A 23 -28.52 7.32 -32.28
CA LYS A 23 -29.27 7.28 -33.55
C LYS A 23 -29.04 8.51 -34.42
N THR A 24 -29.00 9.70 -33.83
CA THR A 24 -28.97 10.97 -34.58
C THR A 24 -27.57 11.51 -34.85
N ARG A 25 -26.62 11.21 -33.96
CA ARG A 25 -25.24 11.71 -33.98
C ARG A 25 -24.19 10.60 -34.05
N GLY A 26 -24.60 9.32 -34.02
CA GLY A 26 -23.73 8.13 -33.96
C GLY A 26 -22.52 8.11 -34.90
N ARG A 27 -22.65 8.63 -36.13
CA ARG A 27 -21.55 8.65 -37.11
C ARG A 27 -20.36 9.52 -36.70
N PHE A 28 -20.52 10.41 -35.71
CA PHE A 28 -19.50 11.32 -35.22
C PHE A 28 -18.84 10.85 -33.91
N PHE A 29 -19.19 9.65 -33.44
CA PHE A 29 -18.54 9.01 -32.29
C PHE A 29 -17.72 7.81 -32.76
N THR A 30 -16.59 7.59 -32.09
CA THR A 30 -15.77 6.38 -32.29
C THR A 30 -16.49 5.13 -31.78
N GLU A 31 -16.07 3.97 -32.26
CA GLU A 31 -16.61 2.69 -31.76
C GLU A 31 -16.22 2.45 -30.29
N GLY A 32 -15.09 2.99 -29.83
CA GLY A 32 -14.71 2.98 -28.41
C GLY A 32 -15.72 3.73 -27.55
N ALA A 33 -16.11 4.94 -27.96
CA ALA A 33 -17.11 5.73 -27.25
C ALA A 33 -18.50 5.07 -27.25
N LYS A 34 -18.91 4.52 -28.40
CA LYS A 34 -20.18 3.78 -28.52
C LYS A 34 -20.22 2.55 -27.63
N LEU A 35 -19.13 1.78 -27.59
CA LEU A 35 -19.03 0.60 -26.74
C LEU A 35 -19.27 0.94 -25.26
N ALA A 36 -18.62 2.00 -24.76
CA ALA A 36 -18.74 2.42 -23.38
C ALA A 36 -20.18 2.83 -23.00
N ILE A 37 -20.87 3.57 -23.88
CA ILE A 37 -22.26 3.98 -23.60
C ILE A 37 -23.24 2.82 -23.79
N HIS A 38 -23.03 1.93 -24.76
CA HIS A 38 -23.87 0.75 -24.97
C HIS A 38 -23.83 -0.21 -23.77
N ASP A 39 -22.65 -0.42 -23.18
CA ASP A 39 -22.55 -1.19 -21.93
C ASP A 39 -23.42 -0.56 -20.84
N MET A 40 -23.32 0.75 -20.60
CA MET A 40 -24.14 1.41 -19.56
C MET A 40 -25.66 1.36 -19.87
N ILE A 41 -26.07 1.49 -21.14
CA ILE A 41 -27.46 1.33 -21.56
C ILE A 41 -27.95 -0.09 -21.29
N GLN A 42 -27.18 -1.11 -21.68
CA GLN A 42 -27.57 -2.51 -21.48
C GLN A 42 -27.83 -2.80 -19.99
N ASN A 43 -26.94 -2.36 -19.11
CA ASN A 43 -27.12 -2.55 -17.67
C ASN A 43 -28.35 -1.79 -17.13
N ALA A 44 -28.60 -0.58 -17.62
CA ALA A 44 -29.77 0.21 -17.25
C ALA A 44 -31.08 -0.47 -17.71
N CYS A 45 -31.12 -1.01 -18.93
CA CYS A 45 -32.26 -1.77 -19.44
C CYS A 45 -32.52 -3.02 -18.61
N MET A 46 -31.48 -3.84 -18.36
CA MET A 46 -31.61 -5.04 -17.51
C MET A 46 -32.11 -4.70 -16.10
N THR A 47 -31.72 -3.54 -15.57
CA THR A 47 -32.18 -3.06 -14.27
C THR A 47 -33.66 -2.66 -14.29
N LEU A 48 -34.14 -2.02 -15.36
CA LEU A 48 -35.56 -1.63 -15.47
C LEU A 48 -36.49 -2.81 -15.75
N GLU A 49 -35.98 -3.82 -16.47
CA GLU A 49 -36.68 -5.08 -16.76
C GLU A 49 -36.66 -6.07 -15.58
N ASP A 50 -36.01 -5.71 -14.47
CA ASP A 50 -35.79 -6.55 -13.30
C ASP A 50 -35.11 -7.91 -13.66
N THR A 51 -34.29 -7.92 -14.73
CA THR A 51 -33.50 -9.09 -15.20
C THR A 51 -32.03 -9.04 -14.75
N TYR A 52 -31.58 -7.90 -14.22
CA TYR A 52 -30.25 -7.77 -13.62
C TYR A 52 -30.15 -8.62 -12.35
N GLN A 53 -29.18 -9.53 -12.32
CA GLN A 53 -28.86 -10.34 -11.14
C GLN A 53 -27.42 -10.13 -10.73
N LEU A 54 -27.19 -10.00 -9.42
CA LEU A 54 -25.84 -9.96 -8.88
C LEU A 54 -25.18 -11.33 -9.05
N PRO A 55 -23.90 -11.39 -9.41
CA PRO A 55 -23.20 -12.66 -9.59
C PRO A 55 -22.77 -13.30 -8.26
N PHE A 56 -23.07 -12.65 -7.14
CA PHE A 56 -22.76 -13.06 -5.77
C PHE A 56 -23.97 -12.82 -4.86
N VAL A 57 -23.94 -13.38 -3.65
CA VAL A 57 -24.94 -13.09 -2.62
C VAL A 57 -24.35 -12.23 -1.51
N ARG A 58 -25.17 -11.39 -0.88
CA ARG A 58 -24.75 -10.47 0.19
C ARG A 58 -24.64 -11.15 1.56
N SER A 59 -24.03 -12.33 1.59
CA SER A 59 -23.84 -13.14 2.79
C SER A 59 -23.11 -12.42 3.94
N ARG A 60 -22.20 -11.49 3.63
CA ARG A 60 -21.44 -10.67 4.60
C ARG A 60 -22.28 -9.58 5.24
N ARG A 61 -23.37 -9.15 4.59
CA ARG A 61 -24.28 -8.09 5.05
C ARG A 61 -23.58 -6.77 5.42
N PHE A 62 -22.62 -6.33 4.60
CA PHE A 62 -21.94 -5.03 4.80
C PHE A 62 -22.90 -3.84 4.79
N TYR A 63 -24.01 -3.96 4.04
CA TYR A 63 -25.10 -2.99 4.07
C TYR A 63 -26.42 -3.67 3.71
N SER A 64 -27.53 -3.01 4.06
CA SER A 64 -28.88 -3.40 3.59
C SER A 64 -29.24 -2.56 2.36
N PRO A 65 -29.46 -3.17 1.18
CA PRO A 65 -29.84 -2.44 -0.03
C PRO A 65 -31.25 -1.87 0.09
N ARG A 66 -31.46 -0.71 -0.53
CA ARG A 66 -32.80 -0.15 -0.74
C ARG A 66 -33.57 -0.98 -1.76
N GLU A 67 -34.90 -0.86 -1.77
CA GLU A 67 -35.77 -1.52 -2.76
C GLU A 67 -35.40 -1.12 -4.20
N ASP A 68 -34.96 0.13 -4.43
CA ASP A 68 -34.55 0.67 -5.72
C ASP A 68 -33.02 0.81 -5.88
N GLU A 69 -32.21 0.11 -5.06
CA GLU A 69 -30.76 0.25 -5.06
C GLU A 69 -30.13 -0.03 -6.44
N ALA A 70 -30.63 -1.04 -7.15
CA ALA A 70 -30.14 -1.38 -8.49
C ALA A 70 -30.34 -0.22 -9.48
N VAL A 71 -31.48 0.48 -9.41
CA VAL A 71 -31.80 1.66 -10.25
C VAL A 71 -30.81 2.78 -9.95
N HIS A 72 -30.55 3.04 -8.66
CA HIS A 72 -29.55 4.02 -8.26
C HIS A 72 -28.15 3.65 -8.78
N PHE A 73 -27.71 2.41 -8.57
CA PHE A 73 -26.39 1.95 -9.01
C PHE A 73 -26.19 2.04 -10.53
N ALA A 74 -27.20 1.66 -11.31
CA ALA A 74 -27.19 1.78 -12.76
C ALA A 74 -27.18 3.25 -13.23
N THR A 75 -27.89 4.13 -12.52
CA THR A 75 -27.92 5.57 -12.80
C THR A 75 -26.58 6.22 -12.48
N ARG A 76 -26.10 6.01 -11.26
CA ARG A 76 -24.93 6.68 -10.67
C ARG A 76 -24.37 5.91 -9.46
N ARG A 77 -23.09 5.56 -9.51
CA ARG A 77 -22.31 4.88 -8.46
C ARG A 77 -20.93 5.52 -8.31
N PHE A 78 -20.25 5.24 -7.21
CA PHE A 78 -18.86 5.68 -7.00
C PHE A 78 -17.89 4.89 -7.88
N THR A 79 -16.73 5.47 -8.16
CA THR A 79 -15.63 4.82 -8.87
C THR A 79 -14.28 5.47 -8.53
N MET A 80 -13.20 4.69 -8.60
CA MET A 80 -11.82 5.18 -8.49
C MET A 80 -11.05 4.98 -9.81
N THR A 81 -11.76 4.76 -10.91
CA THR A 81 -11.14 4.47 -12.20
C THR A 81 -10.32 5.67 -12.72
N PRO A 82 -9.16 5.42 -13.34
CA PRO A 82 -8.20 6.46 -13.71
C PRO A 82 -8.68 7.38 -14.84
N SER A 83 -7.92 8.46 -15.09
CA SER A 83 -7.98 9.39 -16.23
C SER A 83 -9.14 10.39 -16.24
N TYR A 84 -10.30 10.03 -15.67
CA TYR A 84 -11.52 10.86 -15.74
C TYR A 84 -12.04 11.30 -14.37
N LYS A 85 -11.19 11.25 -13.34
CA LYS A 85 -11.47 11.81 -12.02
C LYS A 85 -10.92 13.23 -11.93
N ASP A 86 -11.54 14.06 -11.11
CA ASP A 86 -11.03 15.39 -10.80
C ASP A 86 -9.83 15.24 -9.86
N ASP A 87 -8.81 16.07 -10.03
CA ASP A 87 -7.54 15.97 -9.29
C ASP A 87 -7.70 16.23 -7.79
N GLU A 88 -8.84 16.81 -7.37
CA GLU A 88 -9.13 17.16 -5.97
C GLU A 88 -9.68 15.99 -5.13
N ASN A 89 -10.17 14.91 -5.76
CA ASN A 89 -10.85 13.82 -5.05
C ASN A 89 -10.27 12.43 -5.37
N GLU A 90 -10.21 11.56 -4.37
CA GLU A 90 -9.75 10.16 -4.54
C GLU A 90 -10.70 9.31 -5.41
N TYR A 91 -11.95 9.75 -5.54
CA TYR A 91 -13.03 9.07 -6.25
C TYR A 91 -13.84 10.03 -7.12
N THR A 92 -14.63 9.47 -8.04
CA THR A 92 -15.63 10.19 -8.83
C THR A 92 -16.88 9.31 -8.99
N TYR A 93 -17.77 9.67 -9.92
CA TYR A 93 -19.00 8.95 -10.21
C TYR A 93 -19.00 8.33 -11.60
N TYR A 94 -19.61 7.16 -11.71
CA TYR A 94 -19.93 6.52 -12.99
C TYR A 94 -21.34 5.92 -12.98
N GLY A 95 -21.78 5.27 -14.04
CA GLY A 95 -23.19 4.92 -14.29
C GLY A 95 -23.73 5.64 -15.52
N LEU A 96 -24.97 5.36 -15.91
CA LEU A 96 -25.51 5.88 -17.18
C LEU A 96 -25.54 7.42 -17.22
N GLU A 97 -25.82 8.10 -16.11
CA GLU A 97 -25.83 9.57 -16.08
C GLU A 97 -24.44 10.17 -16.34
N PRO A 98 -23.38 9.86 -15.55
CA PRO A 98 -22.04 10.34 -15.86
C PRO A 98 -21.50 9.84 -17.21
N ALA A 99 -21.81 8.60 -17.61
CA ALA A 99 -21.37 8.05 -18.88
C ALA A 99 -21.97 8.80 -20.08
N LEU A 100 -23.26 9.15 -20.02
CA LEU A 100 -23.92 9.95 -21.05
C LEU A 100 -23.33 11.37 -21.12
N ALA A 101 -23.08 12.00 -19.97
CA ALA A 101 -22.44 13.32 -19.92
C ALA A 101 -21.02 13.31 -20.51
N TRP A 102 -20.26 12.23 -20.29
CA TRP A 102 -18.97 12.01 -20.94
C TRP A 102 -19.12 11.76 -22.44
N PHE A 103 -20.06 10.88 -22.84
CA PHE A 103 -20.30 10.49 -24.22
C PHE A 103 -20.70 11.69 -25.08
N GLU A 104 -21.54 12.59 -24.57
CA GLU A 104 -21.90 13.84 -25.25
C GLU A 104 -20.69 14.69 -25.62
N LYS A 105 -19.66 14.75 -24.76
CA LYS A 105 -18.42 15.48 -25.03
C LYS A 105 -17.53 14.81 -26.07
N GLN A 106 -17.83 13.56 -26.45
CA GLN A 106 -17.06 12.81 -27.45
C GLN A 106 -17.54 13.05 -28.89
N ASP A 107 -18.62 13.82 -29.13
CA ASP A 107 -19.05 14.13 -30.51
C ASP A 107 -17.93 14.91 -31.20
N MET A 108 -17.38 14.33 -32.27
CA MET A 108 -16.23 14.89 -32.96
C MET A 108 -16.48 16.30 -33.50
N MET A 109 -17.75 16.70 -33.68
CA MET A 109 -18.12 18.06 -34.12
C MET A 109 -18.00 19.13 -33.01
N ILE A 110 -17.83 18.74 -31.74
CA ILE A 110 -17.71 19.68 -30.63
C ILE A 110 -16.32 20.34 -30.60
N GLY A 111 -16.29 21.66 -30.37
CA GLY A 111 -15.05 22.46 -30.31
C GLY A 111 -14.59 23.03 -31.65
N GLY A 112 -15.26 22.67 -32.76
CA GLY A 112 -15.00 23.20 -34.09
C GLY A 112 -13.64 22.78 -34.68
N ARG A 113 -13.23 23.45 -35.77
CA ARG A 113 -12.05 23.06 -36.55
C ARG A 113 -10.74 22.95 -35.76
N ALA A 114 -10.50 23.81 -34.78
CA ALA A 114 -9.26 23.76 -33.98
C ALA A 114 -9.14 22.45 -33.17
N SER A 115 -10.25 21.98 -32.59
CA SER A 115 -10.33 20.68 -31.91
C SER A 115 -10.08 19.52 -32.88
N LEU A 116 -10.69 19.58 -34.07
CA LEU A 116 -10.49 18.57 -35.12
C LEU A 116 -9.02 18.46 -35.57
N LEU A 117 -8.34 19.60 -35.74
CA LEU A 117 -6.92 19.61 -36.12
C LEU A 117 -6.07 18.99 -35.00
N THR A 118 -6.30 19.38 -33.74
CA THR A 118 -5.58 18.81 -32.58
C THR A 118 -5.77 17.29 -32.49
N LYS A 119 -7.00 16.80 -32.65
CA LYS A 119 -7.29 15.36 -32.67
C LYS A 119 -6.69 14.65 -33.87
N SER A 120 -6.63 15.30 -35.03
CA SER A 120 -5.96 14.76 -36.22
C SER A 120 -4.47 14.56 -35.97
N ASP A 121 -3.80 15.57 -35.40
CA ASP A 121 -2.38 15.51 -35.09
C ASP A 121 -2.07 14.40 -34.07
N LEU A 122 -2.88 14.29 -33.01
CA LEU A 122 -2.78 13.20 -32.03
C LEU A 122 -2.91 11.82 -32.68
N LEU A 123 -3.94 11.63 -33.51
CA LEU A 123 -4.21 10.36 -34.17
C LEU A 123 -3.12 9.99 -35.18
N ILE A 124 -2.65 10.96 -35.98
CA ILE A 124 -1.55 10.77 -36.92
C ILE A 124 -0.29 10.37 -36.16
N GLY A 125 0.09 11.13 -35.11
CA GLY A 125 1.27 10.84 -34.30
C GLY A 125 1.24 9.44 -33.68
N LYS A 126 0.13 9.06 -33.03
CA LYS A 126 -0.06 7.72 -32.46
C LYS A 126 0.03 6.61 -33.51
N THR A 127 -0.51 6.87 -34.71
CA THR A 127 -0.49 5.89 -35.80
C THR A 127 0.92 5.72 -36.37
N GLU A 128 1.65 6.82 -36.58
CA GLU A 128 3.02 6.80 -37.06
C GLU A 128 3.95 6.11 -36.05
N GLU A 129 3.77 6.37 -34.75
CA GLU A 129 4.51 5.71 -33.67
C GLU A 129 4.31 4.18 -33.69
N ILE A 130 3.06 3.70 -33.68
CA ILE A 130 2.79 2.26 -33.65
C ILE A 130 3.24 1.57 -34.96
N LEU A 131 3.07 2.21 -36.11
CA LEU A 131 3.50 1.64 -37.40
C LEU A 131 5.03 1.58 -37.51
N SER A 132 5.77 2.48 -36.85
CA SER A 132 7.23 2.48 -36.88
C SER A 132 7.86 1.26 -36.18
N THR A 133 7.14 0.66 -35.23
CA THR A 133 7.60 -0.48 -34.42
C THR A 133 6.85 -1.78 -34.70
N ALA A 134 5.69 -1.70 -35.36
CA ALA A 134 4.87 -2.87 -35.66
C ALA A 134 5.52 -3.78 -36.71
N VAL A 135 5.56 -5.07 -36.40
CA VAL A 135 5.90 -6.13 -37.36
C VAL A 135 4.61 -6.74 -37.90
N ILE A 136 4.50 -6.84 -39.23
CA ILE A 136 3.31 -7.40 -39.89
C ILE A 136 3.53 -8.90 -40.13
N GLY A 137 2.57 -9.73 -39.70
CA GLY A 137 2.67 -11.17 -39.85
C GLY A 137 1.66 -11.93 -38.99
N THR A 138 1.90 -13.23 -38.83
CA THR A 138 1.01 -14.14 -38.08
C THR A 138 1.64 -14.70 -36.80
N GLU A 139 2.89 -14.34 -36.52
CA GLU A 139 3.58 -14.73 -35.30
C GLU A 139 3.10 -13.89 -34.11
N ILE A 140 3.40 -14.36 -32.90
CA ILE A 140 3.00 -13.70 -31.64
C ILE A 140 3.59 -12.29 -31.61
N GLY A 141 2.73 -11.32 -31.30
CA GLY A 141 3.07 -9.91 -31.26
C GLY A 141 2.98 -9.18 -32.60
N ASN A 142 2.88 -9.91 -33.72
CA ASN A 142 2.70 -9.29 -35.03
C ASN A 142 1.27 -8.80 -35.23
N TYR A 143 1.11 -7.89 -36.19
CA TYR A 143 -0.16 -7.25 -36.55
C TYR A 143 -0.64 -7.69 -37.93
N SER A 144 -1.95 -7.57 -38.17
CA SER A 144 -2.57 -7.94 -39.45
C SER A 144 -2.18 -6.99 -40.58
N ALA A 145 -1.79 -7.58 -41.73
CA ALA A 145 -1.54 -6.83 -42.96
C ALA A 145 -2.79 -6.10 -43.47
N ALA A 146 -3.99 -6.66 -43.24
CA ALA A 146 -5.24 -6.02 -43.64
C ALA A 146 -5.51 -4.77 -42.80
N ALA A 147 -5.41 -4.90 -41.47
CA ALA A 147 -5.62 -3.77 -40.57
C ALA A 147 -4.55 -2.67 -40.75
N CYS A 148 -3.31 -3.04 -41.07
CA CYS A 148 -2.24 -2.09 -41.42
C CYS A 148 -2.62 -1.24 -42.65
N LYS A 149 -3.15 -1.87 -43.70
CA LYS A 149 -3.62 -1.15 -44.89
C LYS A 149 -4.80 -0.23 -44.57
N GLU A 150 -5.75 -0.69 -43.77
CA GLU A 150 -6.92 0.10 -43.36
C GLU A 150 -6.52 1.35 -42.59
N VAL A 151 -5.65 1.23 -41.58
CA VAL A 151 -5.23 2.39 -40.78
C VAL A 151 -4.39 3.36 -41.61
N THR A 152 -3.50 2.85 -42.48
CA THR A 152 -2.69 3.70 -43.37
C THR A 152 -3.59 4.50 -44.32
N TYR A 153 -4.58 3.83 -44.93
CA TYR A 153 -5.55 4.48 -45.79
C TYR A 153 -6.37 5.55 -45.04
N ALA A 154 -6.82 5.26 -43.82
CA ALA A 154 -7.57 6.21 -43.01
C ALA A 154 -6.76 7.48 -42.69
N ILE A 155 -5.46 7.33 -42.37
CA ILE A 155 -4.56 8.46 -42.15
C ILE A 155 -4.38 9.30 -43.43
N GLU A 156 -4.27 8.67 -44.61
CA GLU A 156 -4.22 9.42 -45.87
C GLU A 156 -5.50 10.23 -46.11
N GLN A 157 -6.67 9.71 -45.74
CA GLN A 157 -7.93 10.46 -45.89
C GLN A 157 -7.99 11.65 -44.93
N ILE A 158 -7.50 11.51 -43.70
CA ILE A 158 -7.38 12.63 -42.75
C ILE A 158 -6.46 13.72 -43.31
N LYS A 159 -5.25 13.35 -43.78
CA LYS A 159 -4.30 14.29 -44.38
C LYS A 159 -4.91 15.03 -45.59
N LYS A 160 -5.74 14.36 -46.40
CA LYS A 160 -6.50 14.98 -47.50
C LYS A 160 -7.60 15.91 -47.01
N ALA A 161 -8.33 15.55 -45.95
CA ALA A 161 -9.42 16.35 -45.41
C ALA A 161 -8.93 17.66 -44.77
N ILE A 162 -7.75 17.66 -44.13
CA ILE A 162 -7.12 18.84 -43.51
C ILE A 162 -6.91 19.98 -44.52
N THR A 163 -6.52 19.66 -45.76
CA THR A 163 -6.11 20.65 -46.78
C THR A 163 -7.28 21.34 -47.50
N ARG A 164 -8.54 20.99 -47.21
CA ARG A 164 -9.73 21.56 -47.87
C ARG A 164 -10.31 22.76 -47.11
N SER A 165 -10.60 23.86 -47.82
CA SER A 165 -10.70 25.20 -47.23
C SER A 165 -12.06 25.63 -46.65
N ILE A 166 -13.23 25.13 -47.07
CA ILE A 166 -14.56 25.56 -46.53
C ILE A 166 -15.60 24.44 -46.67
N GLY A 167 -16.40 24.16 -45.62
CA GLY A 167 -17.42 23.08 -45.59
C GLY A 167 -16.87 21.68 -45.23
N SER A 168 -15.60 21.60 -44.84
CA SER A 168 -14.80 20.39 -44.67
C SER A 168 -14.74 19.84 -43.24
N ASP A 169 -15.32 20.53 -42.24
CA ASP A 169 -15.21 20.11 -40.84
C ASP A 169 -15.98 18.80 -40.56
N GLU A 170 -17.13 18.60 -41.21
CA GLU A 170 -17.87 17.34 -41.11
C GLU A 170 -17.11 16.18 -41.76
N GLU A 171 -16.53 16.40 -42.94
CA GLU A 171 -15.71 15.42 -43.64
C GLU A 171 -14.47 15.05 -42.83
N LEU A 172 -13.80 16.05 -42.25
CA LEU A 172 -12.65 15.87 -41.37
C LEU A 172 -13.05 15.11 -40.09
N ALA A 173 -14.17 15.46 -39.45
CA ALA A 173 -14.66 14.75 -38.28
C ALA A 173 -14.94 13.27 -38.56
N LEU A 174 -15.60 12.96 -39.69
CA LEU A 174 -15.85 11.59 -40.12
C LEU A 174 -14.55 10.83 -40.44
N ALA A 175 -13.58 11.49 -41.07
CA ALA A 175 -12.27 10.92 -41.35
C ALA A 175 -11.49 10.60 -40.05
N ILE A 176 -11.54 11.49 -39.04
CA ILE A 176 -10.92 11.26 -37.73
C ILE A 176 -11.59 10.08 -37.01
N VAL A 177 -12.92 10.01 -36.99
CA VAL A 177 -13.65 8.87 -36.41
C VAL A 177 -13.24 7.56 -37.09
N ALA A 178 -13.20 7.54 -38.43
CA ALA A 178 -12.75 6.37 -39.19
C ALA A 178 -11.30 6.00 -38.87
N GLY A 179 -10.41 6.98 -38.69
CA GLY A 179 -9.01 6.75 -38.35
C GLY A 179 -8.81 6.20 -36.93
N PHE A 180 -9.50 6.72 -35.91
CA PHE A 180 -9.47 6.14 -34.57
C PHE A 180 -10.00 4.70 -34.57
N ASN A 181 -11.08 4.44 -35.29
CA ASN A 181 -11.64 3.10 -35.44
C ASN A 181 -10.66 2.15 -36.15
N ALA A 182 -10.00 2.60 -37.23
CA ALA A 182 -9.01 1.80 -37.94
C ALA A 182 -7.77 1.53 -37.08
N LEU A 183 -7.31 2.52 -36.30
CA LEU A 183 -6.20 2.36 -35.37
C LEU A 183 -6.55 1.38 -34.23
N ARG A 184 -7.80 1.43 -33.72
CA ARG A 184 -8.31 0.45 -32.76
C ARG A 184 -8.32 -0.96 -33.33
N SER A 185 -8.84 -1.14 -34.55
CA SER A 185 -8.80 -2.42 -35.26
C SER A 185 -7.37 -2.92 -35.48
N PHE A 186 -6.45 -2.02 -35.82
CA PHE A 186 -5.03 -2.35 -35.97
C PHE A 186 -4.44 -2.87 -34.66
N ARG A 187 -4.61 -2.15 -33.53
CA ARG A 187 -4.18 -2.64 -32.21
C ARG A 187 -4.79 -4.01 -31.90
N PHE A 188 -6.09 -4.16 -32.10
CA PHE A 188 -6.79 -5.42 -31.80
C PHE A 188 -6.38 -6.58 -32.70
N SER A 189 -5.75 -6.31 -33.84
CA SER A 189 -5.24 -7.34 -34.74
C SER A 189 -3.95 -8.01 -34.25
N ARG A 190 -3.35 -7.52 -33.16
CA ARG A 190 -2.16 -8.14 -32.57
C ARG A 190 -2.44 -9.60 -32.21
N VAL A 191 -1.57 -10.50 -32.64
CA VAL A 191 -1.62 -11.92 -32.30
C VAL A 191 -1.14 -12.11 -30.86
N LEU A 192 -2.03 -12.58 -29.98
CA LEU A 192 -1.69 -12.88 -28.59
C LEU A 192 -1.37 -14.38 -28.46
N ARG A 193 -0.36 -14.73 -27.66
CA ARG A 193 0.02 -16.14 -27.40
C ARG A 193 -1.18 -16.95 -26.90
N THR A 194 -1.99 -16.37 -26.04
CA THR A 194 -3.18 -17.01 -25.45
C THR A 194 -4.22 -17.43 -26.50
N ASP A 195 -4.18 -16.82 -27.70
CA ASP A 195 -5.12 -17.11 -28.79
C ASP A 195 -4.62 -18.24 -29.70
N VAL A 196 -3.31 -18.55 -29.68
CA VAL A 196 -2.66 -19.47 -30.63
C VAL A 196 -1.90 -20.62 -29.97
N ASP A 197 -1.58 -20.49 -28.68
CA ASP A 197 -0.88 -21.47 -27.86
C ASP A 197 -1.64 -21.63 -26.53
N PRO A 198 -2.68 -22.49 -26.50
CA PRO A 198 -3.46 -22.72 -25.28
C PRO A 198 -2.64 -23.40 -24.19
N SER A 199 -1.52 -24.06 -24.52
CA SER A 199 -0.68 -24.75 -23.53
C SER A 199 0.18 -23.81 -22.69
N ALA A 200 0.42 -22.59 -23.15
CA ALA A 200 1.15 -21.58 -22.42
C ALA A 200 0.38 -21.06 -21.20
N THR A 201 1.13 -20.77 -20.14
CA THR A 201 0.70 -19.95 -19.00
C THR A 201 0.89 -18.47 -19.32
N LEU A 202 0.49 -17.57 -18.40
CA LEU A 202 0.76 -16.14 -18.57
C LEU A 202 2.26 -15.80 -18.62
N TYR A 203 3.10 -16.50 -17.85
CA TYR A 203 4.53 -16.15 -17.73
C TYR A 203 5.43 -16.91 -18.71
N VAL A 204 5.09 -18.16 -19.04
CA VAL A 204 5.95 -19.05 -19.81
C VAL A 204 5.18 -19.93 -20.79
N THR A 205 5.88 -20.33 -21.85
CA THR A 205 5.47 -21.42 -22.76
C THR A 205 5.51 -22.77 -22.04
N GLN A 206 4.99 -23.82 -22.69
CA GLN A 206 5.09 -25.19 -22.18
C GLN A 206 6.55 -25.64 -21.98
N GLU A 207 7.43 -25.33 -22.94
CA GLU A 207 8.88 -25.61 -22.81
C GLU A 207 9.50 -24.83 -21.63
N GLY A 208 9.11 -23.57 -21.43
CA GLY A 208 9.56 -22.78 -20.29
C GLY A 208 9.09 -23.37 -18.95
N LEU A 209 7.87 -23.91 -18.89
CA LEU A 209 7.35 -24.60 -17.70
C LEU A 209 8.15 -25.87 -17.40
N GLU A 210 8.49 -26.66 -18.41
CA GLU A 210 9.35 -27.85 -18.25
C GLU A 210 10.75 -27.47 -17.72
N GLY A 211 11.32 -26.38 -18.24
CA GLY A 211 12.58 -25.83 -17.74
C GLY A 211 12.51 -25.41 -16.26
N ILE A 212 11.40 -24.82 -15.83
CA ILE A 212 11.16 -24.48 -14.41
C ILE A 212 11.05 -25.75 -13.57
N ILE A 213 10.28 -26.75 -14.02
CA ILE A 213 10.14 -28.05 -13.33
C ILE A 213 11.52 -28.68 -13.13
N ASP A 214 12.38 -28.66 -14.14
CA ASP A 214 13.74 -29.16 -14.01
C ASP A 214 14.60 -28.32 -13.08
N ASN A 215 14.44 -26.99 -13.06
CA ASN A 215 15.12 -26.13 -12.12
C ASN A 215 14.74 -26.44 -10.66
N THR A 216 13.47 -26.76 -10.39
CA THR A 216 13.02 -27.18 -9.03
C THR A 216 13.67 -28.47 -8.55
N LYS A 217 14.21 -29.30 -9.46
CA LYS A 217 14.96 -30.52 -9.11
C LYS A 217 16.43 -30.24 -8.88
N ASN A 218 17.00 -29.25 -9.57
CA ASN A 218 18.44 -29.06 -9.71
C ASN A 218 19.01 -27.87 -8.93
N ASP A 219 18.25 -26.78 -8.71
CA ASP A 219 18.68 -25.65 -7.90
C ASP A 219 18.15 -25.76 -6.45
N PRO A 220 19.03 -25.77 -5.42
CA PRO A 220 18.59 -25.95 -4.04
C PRO A 220 17.65 -24.87 -3.51
N LEU A 221 17.82 -23.61 -3.94
CA LEU A 221 16.99 -22.51 -3.45
C LEU A 221 15.60 -22.58 -4.08
N VAL A 222 15.53 -22.82 -5.39
CA VAL A 222 14.24 -23.00 -6.09
C VAL A 222 13.51 -24.25 -5.60
N LYS A 223 14.23 -25.33 -5.30
CA LYS A 223 13.65 -26.54 -4.70
C LYS A 223 12.98 -26.26 -3.36
N GLN A 224 13.59 -25.44 -2.50
CA GLN A 224 13.01 -25.05 -1.22
C GLN A 224 11.69 -24.28 -1.42
N GLN A 225 11.65 -23.34 -2.37
CA GLN A 225 10.44 -22.60 -2.72
C GLN A 225 9.33 -23.56 -3.21
N TYR A 226 9.69 -24.52 -4.07
CA TYR A 226 8.72 -25.52 -4.52
C TYR A 226 8.18 -26.41 -3.38
N ASN A 227 9.03 -26.83 -2.43
CA ASN A 227 8.58 -27.61 -1.28
C ASN A 227 7.58 -26.82 -0.40
N GLU A 228 7.79 -25.52 -0.24
CA GLU A 228 6.83 -24.66 0.49
C GLU A 228 5.49 -24.58 -0.25
N ILE A 229 5.52 -24.44 -1.59
CA ILE A 229 4.31 -24.49 -2.43
C ILE A 229 3.54 -25.81 -2.25
N VAL A 230 4.24 -26.96 -2.24
CA VAL A 230 3.62 -28.27 -1.98
C VAL A 230 2.98 -28.29 -0.58
N SER A 231 3.72 -27.84 0.44
CA SER A 231 3.23 -27.79 1.82
C SER A 231 1.96 -26.95 1.97
N ILE A 232 1.90 -25.81 1.26
CA ILE A 232 0.74 -24.92 1.21
C ILE A 232 -0.43 -25.56 0.48
N ALA A 233 -0.20 -26.15 -0.69
CA ALA A 233 -1.24 -26.87 -1.45
C ALA A 233 -1.87 -27.98 -0.58
N ASP A 234 -1.06 -28.71 0.18
CA ASP A 234 -1.50 -29.79 1.08
C ASP A 234 -2.17 -29.30 2.38
N ARG A 235 -2.47 -28.00 2.54
CA ARG A 235 -3.14 -27.47 3.75
C ARG A 235 -4.62 -27.87 3.80
N TYR A 236 -5.32 -27.77 2.67
CA TYR A 236 -6.75 -28.06 2.59
C TYR A 236 -7.03 -29.23 1.66
N SER A 237 -7.98 -30.07 2.05
CA SER A 237 -8.49 -31.13 1.17
C SER A 237 -9.60 -30.59 0.28
N LEU A 238 -9.83 -31.22 -0.87
CA LEU A 238 -10.97 -30.87 -1.75
C LEU A 238 -12.32 -30.96 -1.00
N PRO A 239 -12.61 -32.02 -0.21
CA PRO A 239 -13.86 -32.08 0.56
C PRO A 239 -14.04 -30.94 1.56
N TYR A 240 -12.96 -30.41 2.16
CA TYR A 240 -13.04 -29.24 3.02
C TYR A 240 -13.41 -27.98 2.22
N ILE A 241 -12.73 -27.75 1.09
CA ILE A 241 -12.99 -26.59 0.23
C ILE A 241 -14.42 -26.63 -0.33
N GLU A 242 -14.97 -27.79 -0.67
CA GLU A 242 -16.34 -27.91 -1.18
C GLU A 242 -17.41 -27.42 -0.19
N LYS A 243 -17.13 -27.48 1.13
CA LYS A 243 -18.03 -26.97 2.18
C LYS A 243 -18.16 -25.46 2.17
N THR A 244 -17.25 -24.71 1.54
CA THR A 244 -17.32 -23.24 1.41
C THR A 244 -18.55 -22.76 0.64
N SER A 245 -19.18 -23.65 -0.13
CA SER A 245 -20.48 -23.39 -0.76
C SER A 245 -21.57 -22.96 0.24
N GLN A 246 -21.50 -23.43 1.49
CA GLN A 246 -22.39 -23.02 2.58
C GLN A 246 -22.22 -21.54 2.94
N LEU A 247 -21.00 -21.01 2.84
CA LEU A 247 -20.69 -19.60 3.11
C LEU A 247 -21.10 -18.67 1.95
N MET A 248 -21.34 -19.24 0.76
CA MET A 248 -21.89 -18.54 -0.40
C MET A 248 -23.42 -18.63 -0.49
N ALA A 249 -24.09 -19.15 0.54
CA ALA A 249 -25.54 -19.09 0.66
C ALA A 249 -26.00 -17.72 1.20
N GLU A 250 -27.24 -17.34 0.89
CA GLU A 250 -27.84 -16.08 1.35
C GLU A 250 -28.01 -16.04 2.88
N GLU A 251 -28.47 -17.16 3.45
CA GLU A 251 -28.61 -17.39 4.88
C GLU A 251 -27.66 -18.50 5.35
N TRP A 252 -27.14 -18.35 6.57
CA TRP A 252 -26.15 -19.24 7.15
C TRP A 252 -26.75 -20.01 8.32
N ASP A 253 -26.61 -21.34 8.30
CA ASP A 253 -26.83 -22.16 9.49
C ASP A 253 -25.52 -22.21 10.29
N TYR A 254 -25.41 -21.34 11.29
CA TYR A 254 -24.21 -21.26 12.12
C TYR A 254 -23.92 -22.55 12.90
N ASN A 255 -24.94 -23.36 13.23
CA ASN A 255 -24.70 -24.64 13.90
C ASN A 255 -23.95 -25.62 13.00
N GLU A 256 -24.24 -25.64 11.70
CA GLU A 256 -23.52 -26.48 10.75
C GLU A 256 -22.17 -25.86 10.36
N ILE A 257 -22.15 -24.55 10.09
CA ILE A 257 -20.93 -23.85 9.67
C ILE A 257 -19.84 -23.92 10.74
N ASN A 258 -20.18 -23.77 12.03
CA ASN A 258 -19.19 -23.83 13.11
C ASN A 258 -18.62 -25.24 13.34
N LYS A 259 -19.29 -26.31 12.87
CA LYS A 259 -18.70 -27.66 12.90
C LYS A 259 -17.55 -27.79 11.90
N GLU A 260 -17.53 -26.94 10.88
CA GLU A 260 -16.66 -27.06 9.72
C GLU A 260 -15.60 -25.96 9.65
N PHE A 261 -15.92 -24.76 10.16
CA PHE A 261 -15.08 -23.58 10.01
C PHE A 261 -14.87 -22.83 11.32
N TYR A 262 -13.64 -22.34 11.50
CA TYR A 262 -13.29 -21.39 12.54
C TYR A 262 -13.55 -19.96 12.06
N LEU A 263 -14.69 -19.38 12.46
CA LEU A 263 -15.13 -18.06 12.02
C LEU A 263 -15.04 -17.03 13.14
N TRP A 264 -14.14 -16.06 12.98
CA TRP A 264 -13.93 -14.91 13.88
C TRP A 264 -13.73 -13.63 13.06
N SER A 265 -13.88 -12.48 13.70
CA SER A 265 -13.56 -11.17 13.12
C SER A 265 -12.71 -10.37 14.10
N ASN A 266 -11.98 -9.39 13.58
CA ASN A 266 -11.18 -8.47 14.37
C ASN A 266 -11.54 -7.02 14.01
N THR A 267 -11.04 -6.09 14.82
CA THR A 267 -11.26 -4.65 14.65
C THR A 267 -10.28 -3.98 13.67
N ASP A 268 -9.36 -4.72 13.03
CA ASP A 268 -8.35 -4.18 12.09
C ASP A 268 -7.52 -2.98 12.62
N LYS A 269 -7.38 -2.85 13.95
CA LYS A 269 -6.67 -1.74 14.65
C LYS A 269 -7.17 -0.33 14.29
N ILE A 270 -8.47 -0.17 14.07
CA ILE A 270 -9.07 1.13 13.67
C ILE A 270 -9.72 1.91 14.83
N ILE A 271 -9.80 1.34 16.03
CA ILE A 271 -10.46 1.98 17.18
C ILE A 271 -9.47 2.90 17.88
N ASN A 272 -9.41 4.16 17.46
CA ASN A 272 -8.50 5.17 17.99
C ASN A 272 -9.21 6.16 18.92
N PHE A 273 -8.55 6.56 19.99
CA PHE A 273 -9.05 7.58 20.93
C PHE A 273 -7.92 8.35 21.61
N ILE A 274 -8.26 9.49 22.21
CA ILE A 274 -7.35 10.36 22.96
C ILE A 274 -7.78 10.35 24.43
N ALA A 275 -6.84 10.10 25.33
CA ALA A 275 -7.08 10.24 26.77
C ALA A 275 -7.28 11.74 27.11
N PRO A 276 -8.32 12.12 27.87
CA PRO A 276 -8.58 13.50 28.21
C PRO A 276 -7.46 14.08 29.09
N ASP A 277 -7.39 15.41 29.14
CA ASP A 277 -6.43 16.09 29.99
C ASP A 277 -6.68 15.70 31.46
N GLN A 278 -5.62 15.50 32.24
CA GLN A 278 -5.61 15.05 33.65
C GLN A 278 -5.93 13.55 33.88
N ALA A 279 -6.25 12.79 32.83
CA ALA A 279 -6.49 11.36 32.98
C ALA A 279 -5.21 10.60 33.35
N VAL A 280 -5.32 9.71 34.34
CA VAL A 280 -4.22 8.83 34.77
C VAL A 280 -4.61 7.35 34.74
N THR A 281 -5.91 7.06 34.76
CA THR A 281 -6.44 5.70 34.67
C THR A 281 -7.71 5.62 33.82
N ALA A 282 -8.06 4.43 33.34
CA ALA A 282 -9.36 4.15 32.71
C ALA A 282 -9.91 2.78 33.10
N SER A 283 -11.21 2.70 33.38
CA SER A 283 -11.91 1.41 33.51
C SER A 283 -12.42 0.95 32.14
N LEU A 284 -12.49 -0.37 31.95
CA LEU A 284 -12.85 -1.00 30.68
C LEU A 284 -14.02 -1.96 30.86
N ALA A 285 -15.00 -1.89 29.95
CA ALA A 285 -16.10 -2.86 29.87
C ALA A 285 -16.51 -3.18 28.43
N PHE A 286 -16.95 -4.42 28.23
CA PHE A 286 -17.71 -4.85 27.06
C PHE A 286 -19.18 -5.00 27.45
N VAL A 287 -20.09 -4.46 26.65
CA VAL A 287 -21.54 -4.49 26.91
C VAL A 287 -22.27 -4.96 25.66
N LEU A 288 -23.12 -5.98 25.78
CA LEU A 288 -24.07 -6.32 24.74
C LEU A 288 -25.41 -5.63 25.04
N PRO A 289 -25.80 -4.58 24.29
CA PRO A 289 -26.99 -3.80 24.60
C PRO A 289 -28.27 -4.64 24.48
N ALA A 290 -29.30 -4.34 25.27
CA ALA A 290 -30.56 -5.10 25.29
C ALA A 290 -31.32 -5.18 23.94
N VAL A 291 -31.03 -4.26 23.01
CA VAL A 291 -31.59 -4.29 21.65
C VAL A 291 -31.08 -5.48 20.83
N GLU A 292 -29.88 -5.99 21.17
CA GLU A 292 -29.35 -7.27 20.70
C GLU A 292 -29.84 -8.37 21.64
N ASN A 293 -30.84 -9.13 21.19
CA ASN A 293 -31.43 -10.19 21.98
C ASN A 293 -31.94 -11.32 21.07
N GLU A 294 -32.02 -12.53 21.62
CA GLU A 294 -32.41 -13.75 20.89
C GLU A 294 -33.89 -13.78 20.49
N GLN A 295 -34.76 -12.97 21.12
CA GLN A 295 -36.18 -12.89 20.75
C GLN A 295 -36.39 -12.13 19.44
N ASP A 296 -35.59 -11.09 19.21
CA ASP A 296 -35.76 -10.14 18.12
C ASP A 296 -34.62 -10.18 17.09
N GLY A 297 -33.82 -11.25 17.07
CA GLY A 297 -32.66 -11.41 16.19
C GLY A 297 -31.52 -12.18 16.84
N PHE A 298 -30.28 -11.78 16.56
CA PHE A 298 -29.10 -12.30 17.25
C PHE A 298 -28.89 -11.54 18.55
N GLY A 299 -28.59 -12.26 19.63
CA GLY A 299 -28.42 -11.71 20.97
C GLY A 299 -27.20 -12.23 21.70
N HIS A 300 -26.17 -12.70 21.00
CA HIS A 300 -24.99 -13.28 21.64
C HIS A 300 -23.68 -13.00 20.90
N VAL A 301 -22.57 -12.95 21.66
CA VAL A 301 -21.23 -12.64 21.15
C VAL A 301 -20.14 -13.32 21.98
N TRP A 302 -19.03 -13.67 21.34
CA TRP A 302 -17.77 -14.05 22.01
C TRP A 302 -16.68 -13.03 21.74
N ILE A 303 -15.80 -12.78 22.72
CA ILE A 303 -14.76 -11.75 22.69
C ILE A 303 -13.44 -12.35 23.14
N ASP A 304 -12.36 -12.03 22.41
CA ASP A 304 -11.02 -12.56 22.66
C ASP A 304 -9.91 -11.58 22.19
N ASP A 305 -8.64 -11.89 22.47
CA ASP A 305 -7.42 -11.22 21.96
C ASP A 305 -7.41 -9.69 22.14
N LEU A 306 -7.74 -9.21 23.34
CA LEU A 306 -7.77 -7.77 23.64
C LEU A 306 -6.35 -7.19 23.75
N LYS A 307 -6.12 -6.06 23.08
CA LYS A 307 -4.85 -5.32 23.08
C LYS A 307 -5.10 -3.81 23.12
N LEU A 308 -4.24 -3.08 23.82
CA LEU A 308 -4.24 -1.62 23.87
C LEU A 308 -2.84 -1.10 23.50
N GLU A 309 -2.75 -0.32 22.44
CA GLU A 309 -1.51 0.20 21.88
C GLU A 309 -1.40 1.72 22.10
N SER A 310 -0.23 2.21 22.51
CA SER A 310 0.06 3.65 22.60
C SER A 310 0.66 4.19 21.30
N ALA A 311 0.36 5.44 20.94
CA ALA A 311 0.90 6.07 19.75
C ALA A 311 2.41 6.26 19.74
N SER A 312 3.02 6.58 20.88
CA SER A 312 4.44 6.97 20.95
C SER A 312 5.19 6.40 22.14
N GLY A 313 4.52 5.71 23.05
CA GLY A 313 5.12 5.05 24.22
C GLY A 313 4.91 3.54 24.25
N ASN A 314 5.23 2.95 25.41
CA ASN A 314 4.92 1.56 25.72
C ASN A 314 3.40 1.31 25.69
N ASN A 315 3.02 0.08 25.35
CA ASN A 315 1.63 -0.34 25.42
C ASN A 315 1.18 -0.44 26.89
N PRO A 316 0.01 0.09 27.26
CA PRO A 316 -0.58 -0.18 28.56
C PRO A 316 -0.83 -1.68 28.76
N VAL A 317 -0.65 -2.16 30.00
CA VAL A 317 -0.86 -3.56 30.34
C VAL A 317 -2.32 -3.79 30.75
N ILE A 318 -2.96 -4.77 30.11
CA ILE A 318 -4.25 -5.34 30.52
C ILE A 318 -3.95 -6.78 30.93
N ILE A 319 -4.19 -7.11 32.20
CA ILE A 319 -3.88 -8.45 32.72
C ILE A 319 -4.90 -9.44 32.17
N ASN A 320 -4.43 -10.65 31.82
CA ASN A 320 -5.26 -11.73 31.28
C ASN A 320 -6.09 -11.27 30.06
N SER A 321 -5.47 -10.55 29.12
CA SER A 321 -6.17 -9.99 27.96
C SER A 321 -6.50 -11.01 26.85
N SER A 322 -5.96 -12.23 26.94
CA SER A 322 -6.41 -13.41 26.18
C SER A 322 -7.47 -14.23 26.91
N PHE A 323 -7.84 -13.85 28.14
CA PHE A 323 -8.84 -14.53 28.96
C PHE A 323 -8.54 -16.00 29.28
N ASP A 324 -7.31 -16.48 29.09
CA ASP A 324 -6.96 -17.90 29.25
C ASP A 324 -6.68 -18.30 30.72
N GLU A 325 -6.47 -17.33 31.61
CA GLU A 325 -6.10 -17.54 33.02
C GLU A 325 -7.33 -17.49 33.93
N GLY A 326 -7.44 -18.41 34.89
CA GLY A 326 -8.49 -18.43 35.91
C GLY A 326 -9.01 -19.82 36.29
N VAL A 327 -9.98 -19.87 37.23
CA VAL A 327 -10.64 -21.12 37.68
C VAL A 327 -12.15 -20.92 37.72
N GLY A 328 -12.86 -21.42 36.71
CA GLY A 328 -14.32 -21.30 36.59
C GLY A 328 -14.80 -19.94 36.06
N SER A 329 -13.97 -18.91 36.16
CA SER A 329 -14.11 -17.59 35.52
C SER A 329 -12.71 -17.06 35.17
N PRO A 330 -12.59 -16.11 34.22
CA PRO A 330 -11.31 -15.47 33.94
C PRO A 330 -10.86 -14.63 35.13
N ASP A 331 -9.57 -14.68 35.46
CA ASP A 331 -8.99 -13.79 36.46
C ASP A 331 -9.05 -12.33 35.96
N HIS A 332 -9.31 -11.38 36.87
CA HIS A 332 -9.41 -9.92 36.61
C HIS A 332 -10.61 -9.45 35.76
N TRP A 333 -11.54 -10.33 35.41
CA TRP A 333 -12.72 -9.98 34.63
C TRP A 333 -13.99 -10.51 35.31
N SER A 334 -14.93 -9.61 35.58
CA SER A 334 -16.20 -9.96 36.22
C SER A 334 -17.40 -9.84 35.29
N PRO A 335 -18.33 -10.82 35.29
CA PRO A 335 -19.59 -10.72 34.58
C PRO A 335 -20.59 -9.86 35.36
N ILE A 336 -21.26 -8.94 34.67
CA ILE A 336 -22.24 -8.00 35.25
C ILE A 336 -23.54 -8.05 34.46
N ALA A 337 -24.64 -8.35 35.15
CA ALA A 337 -25.99 -8.19 34.63
C ALA A 337 -26.45 -6.75 34.86
N ARG A 338 -26.42 -5.91 33.82
CA ARG A 338 -26.84 -4.49 33.91
C ARG A 338 -28.37 -4.37 33.96
N SER A 339 -29.07 -5.27 33.27
CA SER A 339 -30.52 -5.46 33.37
C SER A 339 -30.90 -6.91 33.11
N GLY A 340 -32.02 -7.37 33.67
CA GLY A 340 -32.58 -8.70 33.39
C GLY A 340 -31.73 -9.87 33.89
N LYS A 341 -31.73 -10.96 33.14
CA LYS A 341 -31.00 -12.22 33.37
C LYS A 341 -30.20 -12.63 32.12
N PRO A 342 -29.22 -11.84 31.69
CA PRO A 342 -28.31 -12.22 30.62
C PRO A 342 -27.50 -13.47 31.02
N HIS A 343 -27.03 -14.19 30.03
CA HIS A 343 -26.18 -15.36 30.15
C HIS A 343 -24.73 -14.96 29.86
N MET A 344 -23.84 -15.07 30.84
CA MET A 344 -22.41 -14.83 30.69
C MET A 344 -21.66 -16.11 31.02
N LYS A 345 -20.67 -16.46 30.20
CA LYS A 345 -19.90 -17.70 30.34
C LYS A 345 -18.44 -17.44 29.99
N TRP A 346 -17.55 -18.11 30.72
CA TRP A 346 -16.16 -18.27 30.29
C TRP A 346 -16.09 -19.46 29.34
N GLU A 347 -16.01 -19.18 28.05
CA GLU A 347 -16.17 -20.19 27.01
C GLU A 347 -14.84 -20.86 26.70
N GLY A 348 -14.78 -22.19 26.77
CA GLY A 348 -13.59 -22.98 26.44
C GLY A 348 -13.84 -24.03 25.36
N GLU A 349 -15.02 -24.03 24.75
CA GLU A 349 -15.37 -24.94 23.67
C GLU A 349 -14.94 -24.39 22.31
N TYR A 350 -14.16 -25.18 21.56
CA TYR A 350 -13.84 -24.87 20.17
C TYR A 350 -15.09 -25.08 19.27
N PRO A 351 -15.40 -24.19 18.31
CA PRO A 351 -14.61 -23.06 17.79
C PRO A 351 -14.89 -21.70 18.46
N TYR A 352 -15.53 -21.69 19.62
CA TYR A 352 -15.99 -20.49 20.32
C TYR A 352 -14.95 -19.88 21.28
N CYS A 353 -13.73 -20.42 21.33
CA CYS A 353 -12.63 -19.94 22.17
C CYS A 353 -11.32 -19.78 21.38
N GLY A 354 -10.43 -18.89 21.85
CA GLY A 354 -9.07 -18.72 21.34
C GLY A 354 -8.94 -17.82 20.12
N GLY A 355 -9.80 -16.81 19.97
CA GLY A 355 -9.91 -15.85 18.88
C GLY A 355 -8.58 -15.22 18.41
N GLY A 356 -8.63 -14.51 17.28
CA GLY A 356 -7.43 -13.96 16.61
C GLY A 356 -6.93 -14.80 15.43
N ASP A 357 -5.73 -14.50 14.94
CA ASP A 357 -5.16 -15.00 13.67
C ASP A 357 -4.56 -16.42 13.81
N ARG A 358 -5.39 -17.46 13.86
CA ARG A 358 -4.95 -18.88 13.83
C ARG A 358 -4.64 -19.42 12.42
N ILE A 359 -4.48 -18.53 11.43
CA ILE A 359 -4.52 -18.84 9.99
C ILE A 359 -3.38 -19.76 9.52
N TYR A 360 -2.30 -19.94 10.28
CA TYR A 360 -1.06 -20.52 9.74
C TYR A 360 -0.56 -21.85 10.32
N SER A 361 -1.18 -22.43 11.36
CA SER A 361 -0.74 -23.75 11.83
C SER A 361 -1.67 -24.86 11.32
N LYS A 362 -1.10 -25.86 10.63
CA LYS A 362 -1.77 -27.15 10.33
C LYS A 362 -2.36 -27.81 11.60
N GLN A 363 -1.84 -27.42 12.78
CA GLN A 363 -2.26 -27.89 14.10
C GLN A 363 -3.56 -27.26 14.60
N SER A 364 -3.91 -26.03 14.19
CA SER A 364 -5.13 -25.33 14.65
C SER A 364 -6.41 -25.86 13.99
N ILE A 365 -6.31 -26.27 12.72
CA ILE A 365 -7.44 -26.82 11.94
C ILE A 365 -7.75 -28.27 12.35
N GLU A 366 -6.75 -29.03 12.80
CA GLU A 366 -6.93 -30.40 13.28
C GLU A 366 -7.12 -30.52 14.82
N GLY A 367 -7.18 -29.39 15.54
CA GLY A 367 -7.34 -29.38 17.01
C GLY A 367 -6.17 -30.06 17.77
N LYS A 368 -4.96 -30.06 17.19
CA LYS A 368 -3.79 -30.79 17.69
C LYS A 368 -2.82 -29.96 18.55
N ASP A 369 -3.15 -28.73 18.91
CA ASP A 369 -2.49 -28.00 20.02
C ASP A 369 -2.93 -28.59 21.37
N HIS A 370 -2.56 -29.85 21.60
CA HIS A 370 -2.75 -30.54 22.87
C HIS A 370 -1.81 -29.94 23.93
N GLY A 371 -2.27 -28.90 24.62
CA GLY A 371 -1.61 -28.43 25.85
C GLY A 371 -2.08 -27.08 26.41
N LEU A 372 -2.51 -26.14 25.57
CA LEU A 372 -2.96 -24.81 26.00
C LEU A 372 -4.49 -24.77 26.03
N LYS A 373 -5.06 -24.44 27.20
CA LYS A 373 -6.51 -24.23 27.34
C LYS A 373 -6.82 -22.80 26.93
N HIS A 374 -7.53 -22.64 25.82
CA HIS A 374 -7.96 -21.33 25.37
C HIS A 374 -9.38 -21.03 25.83
N HIS A 375 -9.66 -19.77 26.13
CA HIS A 375 -10.99 -19.31 26.50
C HIS A 375 -11.36 -17.99 25.85
N SER A 376 -12.65 -17.64 25.88
CA SER A 376 -13.17 -16.36 25.46
C SER A 376 -14.28 -15.89 26.40
N LEU A 377 -14.64 -14.60 26.32
CA LEU A 377 -15.78 -14.06 27.06
C LEU A 377 -17.06 -14.19 26.24
N TYR A 378 -18.07 -14.88 26.77
CA TYR A 378 -19.40 -14.96 26.16
C TYR A 378 -20.40 -14.04 26.86
N ILE A 379 -21.22 -13.36 26.05
CA ILE A 379 -22.41 -12.61 26.50
C ILE A 379 -23.60 -13.04 25.64
N GLY A 380 -24.73 -13.35 26.27
CA GLY A 380 -26.00 -13.65 25.61
C GLY A 380 -27.17 -12.95 26.30
N ASN A 381 -28.03 -12.29 25.55
CA ASN A 381 -29.26 -11.62 26.02
C ASN A 381 -30.48 -12.41 25.51
N PRO A 382 -31.12 -13.25 26.35
CA PRO A 382 -32.28 -14.03 25.92
C PRO A 382 -33.49 -13.20 25.50
N THR A 383 -33.72 -12.04 26.13
CA THR A 383 -34.89 -11.19 25.93
C THR A 383 -34.49 -9.72 25.78
N SER A 384 -35.43 -8.90 25.28
CA SER A 384 -35.24 -7.44 25.17
C SER A 384 -35.11 -6.68 26.50
N SER A 385 -35.20 -7.38 27.64
CA SER A 385 -34.99 -6.82 28.98
C SER A 385 -33.60 -7.14 29.57
N ASP A 386 -32.83 -7.98 28.89
CA ASP A 386 -31.53 -8.47 29.36
C ASP A 386 -30.40 -7.62 28.77
N GLU A 387 -29.46 -7.18 29.61
CA GLU A 387 -28.24 -6.49 29.17
C GLU A 387 -27.04 -7.04 29.97
N GLY A 388 -26.20 -7.82 29.29
CA GLY A 388 -25.00 -8.42 29.85
C GLY A 388 -23.72 -7.61 29.59
N SER A 389 -22.76 -7.73 30.49
CA SER A 389 -21.45 -7.08 30.38
C SER A 389 -20.34 -7.91 31.02
N TRP A 390 -19.12 -7.77 30.50
CA TRP A 390 -17.89 -8.12 31.19
C TRP A 390 -17.11 -6.85 31.50
N GLN A 391 -16.68 -6.69 32.74
CA GLN A 391 -15.90 -5.56 33.21
C GLN A 391 -14.53 -6.02 33.67
N TYR A 392 -13.50 -5.24 33.33
CA TYR A 392 -12.16 -5.41 33.87
C TYR A 392 -12.14 -4.88 35.30
N ASP A 393 -11.70 -5.72 36.25
CA ASP A 393 -11.83 -5.45 37.69
C ASP A 393 -10.76 -4.49 38.23
N SER A 394 -9.84 -4.06 37.36
CA SER A 394 -8.79 -3.08 37.67
C SER A 394 -8.88 -1.89 36.73
N ASP A 395 -8.18 -0.82 37.08
CA ASP A 395 -8.05 0.34 36.21
C ASP A 395 -6.77 0.22 35.36
N ILE A 396 -6.87 0.59 34.08
CA ILE A 396 -5.74 0.61 33.13
C ILE A 396 -4.98 1.91 33.32
N ILE A 397 -3.66 1.83 33.47
CA ILE A 397 -2.81 3.03 33.56
C ILE A 397 -2.69 3.69 32.19
N ILE A 398 -2.98 4.98 32.13
CA ILE A 398 -2.93 5.79 30.91
C ILE A 398 -2.22 7.11 31.16
N VAL A 399 -1.82 7.77 30.07
CA VAL A 399 -1.14 9.05 30.08
C VAL A 399 -2.07 10.11 29.50
N SER A 400 -2.37 11.14 30.30
CA SER A 400 -3.12 12.33 29.89
C SER A 400 -2.69 12.85 28.52
N GLY A 401 -3.65 13.13 27.64
CA GLY A 401 -3.41 13.66 26.30
C GLY A 401 -2.76 12.70 25.30
N SER A 402 -2.47 11.45 25.70
CA SER A 402 -1.90 10.46 24.80
C SER A 402 -2.96 9.81 23.92
N ARG A 403 -2.53 9.39 22.72
CA ARG A 403 -3.38 8.69 21.75
C ARG A 403 -3.17 7.17 21.88
N TYR A 404 -4.26 6.44 21.75
CA TYR A 404 -4.31 4.99 21.91
C TYR A 404 -5.13 4.32 20.82
N THR A 405 -4.84 3.03 20.60
CA THR A 405 -5.61 2.14 19.74
C THR A 405 -5.97 0.87 20.49
N ILE A 406 -7.25 0.52 20.50
CA ILE A 406 -7.73 -0.73 21.09
C ILE A 406 -8.12 -1.72 19.99
N SER A 407 -7.74 -2.98 20.17
CA SER A 407 -8.10 -4.05 19.25
C SER A 407 -8.50 -5.30 20.00
N PHE A 408 -9.46 -6.04 19.43
CA PHE A 408 -9.93 -7.32 19.95
C PHE A 408 -10.49 -8.17 18.81
N ALA A 409 -10.61 -9.47 19.05
CA ALA A 409 -11.35 -10.39 18.21
C ALA A 409 -12.77 -10.59 18.76
N ALA A 410 -13.75 -10.73 17.88
CA ALA A 410 -15.10 -11.08 18.26
C ALA A 410 -15.72 -12.07 17.28
N LYS A 411 -16.52 -12.98 17.84
CA LYS A 411 -17.38 -13.89 17.08
C LYS A 411 -18.82 -13.38 17.17
N ILE A 412 -19.36 -12.96 16.03
CA ILE A 412 -20.75 -12.50 15.87
C ILE A 412 -21.39 -13.35 14.78
N GLU A 413 -22.37 -14.15 15.18
CA GLU A 413 -23.13 -15.04 14.29
C GLU A 413 -24.24 -14.27 13.57
N GLY A 414 -23.87 -13.27 12.77
CA GLY A 414 -24.84 -12.46 12.04
C GLY A 414 -24.46 -10.99 12.04
N LYS A 415 -25.44 -10.13 11.78
CA LYS A 415 -25.28 -8.68 11.89
C LYS A 415 -26.25 -8.19 12.97
N PHE A 416 -25.71 -7.50 13.97
CA PHE A 416 -26.48 -6.88 15.04
C PHE A 416 -27.20 -5.62 14.56
N LYS A 417 -28.15 -5.11 15.34
CA LYS A 417 -28.88 -3.85 15.05
C LYS A 417 -28.00 -2.63 15.33
N GLN A 418 -27.29 -2.65 16.45
CA GLN A 418 -26.31 -1.67 16.93
C GLN A 418 -24.91 -2.29 16.95
N GLY A 419 -24.69 -3.35 17.73
CA GLY A 419 -23.37 -3.96 17.89
C GLY A 419 -22.97 -4.24 19.35
N LEU A 420 -21.80 -4.84 19.52
CA LEU A 420 -21.12 -4.97 20.81
C LEU A 420 -20.50 -3.62 21.20
N LYS A 421 -20.81 -3.11 22.39
CA LYS A 421 -20.21 -1.88 22.92
C LYS A 421 -18.91 -2.14 23.66
N LEU A 422 -17.90 -1.38 23.32
CA LEU A 422 -16.70 -1.17 24.11
C LEU A 422 -16.83 0.18 24.84
N ILE A 423 -16.60 0.20 26.16
CA ILE A 423 -16.69 1.40 26.99
C ILE A 423 -15.39 1.59 27.77
N LEU A 424 -14.80 2.78 27.66
CA LEU A 424 -13.67 3.25 28.47
C LEU A 424 -14.08 4.49 29.26
N VAL A 425 -13.97 4.43 30.59
CA VAL A 425 -14.26 5.58 31.47
C VAL A 425 -12.96 6.11 32.04
N PHE A 426 -12.60 7.33 31.68
CA PHE A 426 -11.34 7.97 32.08
C PHE A 426 -11.46 8.61 33.45
N LYS A 427 -10.42 8.46 34.28
CA LYS A 427 -10.39 8.96 35.65
C LYS A 427 -9.13 9.78 35.95
N ASP A 428 -9.29 10.78 36.80
CA ASP A 428 -8.18 11.56 37.36
C ASP A 428 -7.47 10.83 38.51
N VAL A 429 -6.50 11.50 39.13
CA VAL A 429 -5.70 10.96 40.25
C VAL A 429 -6.53 10.67 41.51
N ASP A 430 -7.67 11.33 41.67
CA ASP A 430 -8.59 11.15 42.78
C ASP A 430 -9.66 10.08 42.48
N GLY A 431 -9.63 9.50 41.28
CA GLY A 431 -10.57 8.50 40.80
C GLY A 431 -11.90 9.07 40.31
N CYS A 432 -12.01 10.39 40.10
CA CYS A 432 -13.20 11.02 39.56
C CYS A 432 -13.26 10.82 38.05
N GLU A 433 -14.46 10.53 37.53
CA GLU A 433 -14.70 10.39 36.10
C GLU A 433 -14.52 11.74 35.38
N LEU A 434 -13.70 11.74 34.33
CA LEU A 434 -13.42 12.89 33.49
C LEU A 434 -14.21 12.87 32.18
N ASP A 435 -14.24 11.70 31.52
CA ASP A 435 -14.90 11.51 30.22
C ASP A 435 -15.13 10.02 29.95
N THR A 436 -15.97 9.69 28.97
CA THR A 436 -16.26 8.33 28.53
C THR A 436 -16.11 8.19 27.01
N PHE A 437 -15.36 7.17 26.58
CA PHE A 437 -15.27 6.75 25.18
C PHE A 437 -16.09 5.49 24.94
N GLU A 438 -16.98 5.53 23.95
CA GLU A 438 -17.80 4.40 23.52
C GLU A 438 -17.54 4.05 22.04
N TYR A 439 -17.51 2.76 21.73
CA TYR A 439 -17.39 2.26 20.35
C TYR A 439 -18.30 1.04 20.11
N ASP A 440 -19.05 1.06 19.01
CA ASP A 440 -19.93 -0.04 18.59
C ASP A 440 -19.22 -0.93 17.55
N PHE A 441 -18.93 -2.19 17.89
CA PHE A 441 -18.39 -3.19 16.98
C PHE A 441 -19.49 -4.11 16.45
N ASN A 442 -19.66 -4.14 15.13
CA ASN A 442 -20.69 -4.94 14.49
C ASN A 442 -20.18 -5.54 13.17
N ARG A 443 -19.26 -6.51 13.24
CA ARG A 443 -18.73 -7.21 12.06
C ARG A 443 -19.11 -8.69 12.12
N LYS A 444 -19.85 -9.16 11.13
CA LYS A 444 -20.24 -10.57 11.00
C LYS A 444 -18.99 -11.43 10.83
N SER A 445 -18.87 -12.50 11.62
CA SER A 445 -17.75 -13.44 11.50
C SER A 445 -17.77 -14.22 10.19
N SER A 446 -16.60 -14.40 9.58
CA SER A 446 -16.40 -15.18 8.35
C SER A 446 -14.99 -15.76 8.30
N LEU A 447 -14.71 -16.51 7.25
CA LEU A 447 -13.33 -16.76 6.87
C LEU A 447 -12.67 -15.42 6.50
N PRO A 448 -11.37 -15.26 6.78
CA PRO A 448 -10.59 -14.15 6.27
C PRO A 448 -10.69 -14.08 4.74
N ASN A 449 -10.82 -12.88 4.17
CA ASN A 449 -10.92 -12.67 2.71
C ASN A 449 -9.73 -13.30 1.96
N SER A 450 -8.53 -13.30 2.58
CA SER A 450 -7.32 -13.88 2.01
C SER A 450 -7.16 -15.41 2.20
N CYS A 451 -8.14 -16.09 2.80
CA CYS A 451 -8.01 -17.49 3.24
C CYS A 451 -7.52 -18.45 2.13
N PHE A 452 -8.05 -18.30 0.91
CA PHE A 452 -7.70 -19.18 -0.21
C PHE A 452 -6.82 -18.52 -1.29
N LEU A 453 -6.48 -17.24 -1.15
CA LEU A 453 -5.73 -16.51 -2.20
C LEU A 453 -4.36 -17.11 -2.48
N LEU A 454 -3.68 -17.60 -1.43
CA LEU A 454 -2.38 -18.25 -1.58
C LEU A 454 -2.53 -19.73 -1.99
N THR A 455 -3.48 -20.46 -1.38
CA THR A 455 -3.66 -21.89 -1.64
C THR A 455 -4.13 -22.15 -3.07
N MET A 456 -5.00 -21.31 -3.64
CA MET A 456 -5.42 -21.45 -5.04
C MET A 456 -4.24 -21.39 -6.01
N GLN A 457 -3.28 -20.50 -5.75
CA GLN A 457 -2.08 -20.38 -6.57
C GLN A 457 -1.21 -21.64 -6.43
N CYS A 458 -0.98 -22.10 -5.21
CA CYS A 458 -0.17 -23.28 -4.94
C CYS A 458 -0.80 -24.56 -5.53
N ASP A 459 -2.12 -24.69 -5.45
CA ASP A 459 -2.87 -25.78 -6.07
C ASP A 459 -2.77 -25.73 -7.60
N ALA A 460 -2.92 -24.56 -8.20
CA ALA A 460 -2.75 -24.43 -9.65
C ALA A 460 -1.32 -24.78 -10.12
N ILE A 461 -0.30 -24.42 -9.34
CA ILE A 461 1.10 -24.81 -9.61
C ILE A 461 1.27 -26.32 -9.48
N GLN A 462 0.71 -26.94 -8.43
CA GLN A 462 0.73 -28.40 -8.27
C GLN A 462 0.06 -29.11 -9.44
N TYR A 463 -1.11 -28.65 -9.88
CA TYR A 463 -1.75 -29.18 -11.09
C TYR A 463 -0.86 -29.02 -12.31
N ALA A 464 -0.25 -27.84 -12.52
CA ALA A 464 0.61 -27.59 -13.68
C ALA A 464 1.79 -28.57 -13.74
N PHE A 465 2.36 -28.94 -12.58
CA PHE A 465 3.53 -29.80 -12.43
C PHE A 465 3.20 -31.29 -12.45
N THR A 466 2.11 -31.70 -11.79
CA THR A 466 1.77 -33.12 -11.57
C THR A 466 0.70 -33.64 -12.53
N LYS A 467 -0.12 -32.73 -13.09
CA LYS A 467 -1.36 -33.01 -13.84
C LYS A 467 -2.42 -33.75 -13.02
N GLU A 468 -2.32 -33.77 -11.70
CA GLU A 468 -3.32 -34.38 -10.83
C GLU A 468 -4.58 -33.51 -10.71
N MET A 469 -5.73 -34.07 -11.11
CA MET A 469 -6.96 -33.30 -11.23
C MET A 469 -7.51 -32.73 -9.92
N VAL A 470 -7.18 -33.34 -8.79
CA VAL A 470 -7.64 -32.85 -7.48
C VAL A 470 -7.24 -31.39 -7.26
N TYR A 471 -6.02 -31.00 -7.64
CA TYR A 471 -5.54 -29.64 -7.43
C TYR A 471 -6.23 -28.60 -8.33
N ALA A 472 -6.52 -28.94 -9.59
CA ALA A 472 -7.30 -28.04 -10.46
C ALA A 472 -8.74 -27.86 -9.95
N LEU A 473 -9.35 -28.90 -9.37
CA LEU A 473 -10.67 -28.81 -8.75
C LEU A 473 -10.66 -27.91 -7.51
N LYS A 474 -9.62 -28.01 -6.67
CA LYS A 474 -9.43 -27.14 -5.50
C LYS A 474 -9.29 -25.68 -5.94
N ALA A 475 -8.34 -25.39 -6.83
CA ALA A 475 -8.10 -24.05 -7.35
C ALA A 475 -9.35 -23.41 -7.96
N LYS A 476 -10.17 -24.18 -8.71
CA LYS A 476 -11.47 -23.70 -9.22
C LYS A 476 -12.39 -23.22 -8.09
N LYS A 477 -12.61 -24.06 -7.08
CA LYS A 477 -13.55 -23.75 -5.98
C LYS A 477 -13.07 -22.58 -5.15
N GLU A 478 -11.77 -22.49 -4.91
CA GLU A 478 -11.13 -21.37 -4.22
C GLU A 478 -11.23 -20.06 -4.99
N ILE A 479 -11.06 -20.07 -6.32
CA ILE A 479 -11.32 -18.90 -7.19
C ILE A 479 -12.77 -18.43 -7.02
N LEU A 480 -13.74 -19.34 -7.12
CA LEU A 480 -15.16 -18.98 -7.04
C LEU A 480 -15.53 -18.37 -5.69
N TYR A 481 -15.01 -18.92 -4.59
CA TYR A 481 -15.23 -18.35 -3.25
C TYR A 481 -14.56 -16.98 -3.09
N THR A 482 -13.30 -16.86 -3.50
CA THR A 482 -12.52 -15.62 -3.38
C THR A 482 -13.21 -14.46 -4.10
N LEU A 483 -13.62 -14.67 -5.35
CA LEU A 483 -14.30 -13.63 -6.12
C LEU A 483 -15.67 -13.30 -5.54
N HIS A 484 -16.39 -14.31 -5.03
CA HIS A 484 -17.68 -14.12 -4.38
C HIS A 484 -17.58 -13.23 -3.13
N ASP A 485 -16.61 -13.48 -2.25
CA ASP A 485 -16.40 -12.65 -1.05
C ASP A 485 -15.96 -11.24 -1.45
N PHE A 486 -14.98 -11.12 -2.35
CA PHE A 486 -14.45 -9.83 -2.76
C PHE A 486 -15.50 -8.93 -3.43
N CYS A 487 -16.37 -9.49 -4.28
CA CYS A 487 -17.42 -8.73 -4.95
C CYS A 487 -18.39 -8.03 -3.96
N GLN A 488 -18.64 -8.63 -2.79
CA GLN A 488 -19.49 -8.01 -1.77
C GLN A 488 -18.85 -6.75 -1.19
N GLY A 489 -17.54 -6.77 -0.93
CA GLY A 489 -16.80 -5.60 -0.47
C GLY A 489 -16.65 -4.53 -1.56
N ALA A 490 -16.42 -4.96 -2.80
CA ALA A 490 -16.40 -4.06 -3.96
C ALA A 490 -17.75 -3.34 -4.15
N GLU A 491 -18.87 -4.04 -4.00
CA GLU A 491 -20.21 -3.44 -4.02
C GLU A 491 -20.35 -2.35 -2.97
N HIS A 492 -19.90 -2.61 -1.74
CA HIS A 492 -19.95 -1.63 -0.65
C HIS A 492 -19.16 -0.35 -1.01
N TRP A 493 -17.95 -0.48 -1.57
CA TRP A 493 -17.18 0.66 -2.07
C TRP A 493 -17.91 1.43 -3.17
N LEU A 494 -18.47 0.74 -4.15
CA LEU A 494 -19.18 1.36 -5.28
C LEU A 494 -20.47 2.09 -4.86
N ILE A 495 -21.09 1.69 -3.75
CA ILE A 495 -22.38 2.24 -3.27
C ILE A 495 -22.19 3.27 -2.16
N LYS A 496 -21.25 3.03 -1.24
CA LYS A 496 -21.07 3.85 -0.02
C LYS A 496 -19.80 4.69 -0.04
N GLN A 497 -18.83 4.36 -0.90
CA GLN A 497 -17.50 4.97 -0.91
C GLN A 497 -16.82 4.88 0.47
N LEU A 498 -17.07 3.78 1.18
CA LEU A 498 -16.57 3.51 2.51
C LEU A 498 -15.98 2.10 2.58
N ARG A 499 -15.02 1.92 3.48
CA ARG A 499 -14.49 0.61 3.85
C ARG A 499 -15.62 -0.24 4.45
N PRO A 500 -15.89 -1.45 3.91
CA PRO A 500 -16.88 -2.34 4.49
C PRO A 500 -16.46 -2.75 5.90
N ASP A 501 -17.30 -2.41 6.90
CA ASP A 501 -17.02 -2.62 8.33
C ASP A 501 -15.64 -2.10 8.79
N GLY A 502 -15.15 -1.01 8.17
CA GLY A 502 -13.84 -0.43 8.47
C GLY A 502 -12.64 -1.21 7.90
N SER A 503 -12.87 -2.32 7.21
CA SER A 503 -11.81 -3.20 6.69
C SER A 503 -11.28 -2.76 5.32
N ASP A 504 -9.95 -2.66 5.20
CA ASP A 504 -9.27 -2.27 3.96
C ASP A 504 -9.05 -3.45 3.00
N SER A 505 -9.30 -4.70 3.42
CA SER A 505 -9.06 -5.90 2.60
C SER A 505 -9.86 -5.98 1.30
N PHE A 506 -10.83 -5.07 1.10
CA PHE A 506 -11.67 -4.99 -0.10
C PHE A 506 -11.37 -3.74 -0.95
N GLY A 507 -10.28 -3.04 -0.67
CA GLY A 507 -9.88 -1.82 -1.37
C GLY A 507 -9.44 -2.06 -2.82
N ALA A 508 -9.20 -0.95 -3.53
CA ALA A 508 -8.83 -0.95 -4.95
C ALA A 508 -7.50 -1.69 -5.21
N VAL A 509 -6.50 -1.44 -4.36
CA VAL A 509 -5.19 -2.11 -4.39
C VAL A 509 -5.40 -3.61 -4.30
N GLN A 510 -6.09 -4.08 -3.26
CA GLN A 510 -6.32 -5.49 -3.01
C GLN A 510 -7.11 -6.14 -4.16
N GLY A 511 -8.10 -5.45 -4.73
CA GLY A 511 -8.86 -5.94 -5.88
C GLY A 511 -7.98 -6.23 -7.10
N GLY A 512 -7.05 -5.33 -7.41
CA GLY A 512 -6.08 -5.53 -8.48
C GLY A 512 -5.19 -6.76 -8.25
N ARG A 513 -4.69 -6.93 -7.02
CA ARG A 513 -3.82 -8.06 -6.63
C ARG A 513 -4.56 -9.41 -6.62
N VAL A 514 -5.82 -9.42 -6.18
CA VAL A 514 -6.71 -10.59 -6.23
C VAL A 514 -6.94 -11.01 -7.69
N LEU A 515 -7.19 -10.06 -8.59
CA LEU A 515 -7.35 -10.36 -10.02
C LEU A 515 -6.05 -10.88 -10.65
N CYS A 516 -4.88 -10.33 -10.32
CA CYS A 516 -3.61 -10.89 -10.79
C CYS A 516 -3.43 -12.35 -10.33
N SER A 517 -3.64 -12.63 -9.04
CA SER A 517 -3.51 -13.98 -8.47
C SER A 517 -4.50 -14.96 -9.11
N THR A 518 -5.75 -14.51 -9.32
CA THR A 518 -6.79 -15.28 -10.02
C THR A 518 -6.41 -15.57 -11.46
N ALA A 519 -5.87 -14.58 -12.19
CA ALA A 519 -5.47 -14.74 -13.58
C ALA A 519 -4.36 -15.77 -13.74
N VAL A 520 -3.33 -15.68 -12.89
CA VAL A 520 -2.19 -16.62 -12.91
C VAL A 520 -2.66 -18.03 -12.57
N THR A 521 -3.50 -18.16 -11.54
CA THR A 521 -4.12 -19.43 -11.13
C THR A 521 -4.92 -20.05 -12.29
N TYR A 522 -5.84 -19.29 -12.88
CA TYR A 522 -6.65 -19.75 -14.01
C TYR A 522 -5.79 -20.14 -15.22
N SER A 523 -4.71 -19.39 -15.50
CA SER A 523 -3.82 -19.68 -16.64
C SER A 523 -3.20 -21.07 -16.61
N MET A 524 -3.00 -21.63 -15.41
CA MET A 524 -2.41 -22.95 -15.21
C MET A 524 -3.45 -24.09 -15.25
N ILE A 525 -4.71 -23.79 -14.89
CA ILE A 525 -5.78 -24.80 -14.81
C ILE A 525 -6.77 -24.77 -15.98
N LYS A 526 -6.74 -23.75 -16.85
CA LYS A 526 -7.73 -23.55 -17.94
C LYS A 526 -7.94 -24.79 -18.82
N ASN A 527 -6.86 -25.51 -19.15
CA ASN A 527 -6.92 -26.70 -20.01
C ASN A 527 -7.41 -27.96 -19.27
N ALA A 528 -7.62 -27.89 -17.96
CA ALA A 528 -8.13 -29.00 -17.17
C ALA A 528 -9.63 -29.26 -17.39
N GLY A 529 -10.36 -28.28 -17.94
CA GLY A 529 -11.79 -28.42 -18.23
C GLY A 529 -12.67 -28.62 -16.99
N VAL A 530 -12.26 -28.06 -15.84
CA VAL A 530 -12.94 -28.28 -14.54
C VAL A 530 -14.18 -27.42 -14.32
N PHE A 531 -14.37 -26.35 -15.09
CA PHE A 531 -15.54 -25.48 -14.99
C PHE A 531 -16.68 -26.06 -15.83
N THR A 532 -17.86 -26.18 -15.24
CA THR A 532 -19.09 -26.34 -16.04
C THR A 532 -19.45 -25.02 -16.74
N GLU A 533 -20.33 -25.07 -17.74
CA GLU A 533 -20.83 -23.85 -18.42
C GLU A 533 -21.46 -22.86 -17.42
N GLU A 534 -22.23 -23.36 -16.45
CA GLU A 534 -22.85 -22.55 -15.40
C GLU A 534 -21.82 -21.93 -14.46
N GLU A 535 -20.82 -22.70 -14.03
CA GLU A 535 -19.73 -22.19 -13.19
C GLU A 535 -18.89 -21.15 -13.95
N LYS A 536 -18.64 -21.36 -15.25
CA LYS A 536 -17.91 -20.43 -16.11
C LYS A 536 -18.69 -19.14 -16.32
N ALA A 537 -20.00 -19.22 -16.57
CA ALA A 537 -20.86 -18.04 -16.66
C ALA A 537 -20.86 -17.22 -15.35
N LYS A 538 -20.96 -17.89 -14.18
CA LYS A 538 -20.88 -17.23 -12.88
C LYS A 538 -19.51 -16.59 -12.65
N PHE A 539 -18.42 -17.30 -12.98
CA PHE A 539 -17.06 -16.76 -12.93
C PHE A 539 -16.94 -15.49 -13.77
N TYR A 540 -17.45 -15.49 -15.01
CA TYR A 540 -17.37 -14.34 -15.91
C TYR A 540 -18.17 -13.16 -15.40
N ALA A 541 -19.37 -13.40 -14.86
CA ALA A 541 -20.17 -12.35 -14.28
C ALA A 541 -19.51 -11.70 -13.05
N MET A 542 -18.84 -12.49 -12.19
CA MET A 542 -18.06 -11.94 -11.06
C MET A 542 -16.83 -11.15 -11.55
N VAL A 543 -16.10 -11.67 -12.54
CA VAL A 543 -14.98 -10.94 -13.15
C VAL A 543 -15.46 -9.63 -13.76
N GLU A 544 -16.56 -9.62 -14.51
CA GLU A 544 -17.14 -8.41 -15.09
C GLU A 544 -17.51 -7.37 -14.01
N TYR A 545 -18.12 -7.82 -12.91
CA TYR A 545 -18.44 -6.95 -11.78
C TYR A 545 -17.18 -6.30 -11.20
N LEU A 546 -16.12 -7.08 -10.97
CA LEU A 546 -14.83 -6.56 -10.51
C LEU A 546 -14.14 -5.67 -11.55
N MET A 547 -14.26 -5.98 -12.84
CA MET A 547 -13.71 -5.12 -13.91
C MET A 547 -14.32 -3.73 -13.86
N ARG A 548 -15.59 -3.58 -13.47
CA ARG A 548 -16.26 -2.28 -13.29
C ARG A 548 -15.87 -1.57 -11.99
N TYR A 549 -15.29 -2.28 -11.04
CA TYR A 549 -14.66 -1.72 -9.85
C TYR A 549 -13.22 -1.28 -10.14
N MET A 550 -12.50 -2.04 -10.97
CA MET A 550 -11.08 -1.80 -11.33
C MET A 550 -10.89 -0.82 -12.49
N LEU A 551 -11.79 -0.79 -13.47
CA LEU A 551 -11.68 -0.01 -14.71
C LEU A 551 -13.06 0.28 -15.31
N ASP A 552 -13.10 0.86 -16.50
CA ASP A 552 -14.30 1.01 -17.32
C ASP A 552 -13.97 0.94 -18.83
N LEU A 553 -15.02 0.89 -19.66
CA LEU A 553 -14.91 0.78 -21.11
C LEU A 553 -14.67 2.11 -21.83
N ARG A 554 -14.57 3.26 -21.13
CA ARG A 554 -14.20 4.52 -21.79
C ARG A 554 -12.80 4.38 -22.38
N ASP A 555 -12.68 4.65 -23.68
CA ASP A 555 -11.47 4.29 -24.44
C ASP A 555 -10.31 5.23 -24.09
N ARG A 556 -9.37 4.72 -23.30
CA ARG A 556 -8.18 5.45 -22.88
C ARG A 556 -7.12 5.51 -23.96
N THR A 557 -7.20 4.64 -24.97
CA THR A 557 -6.23 4.61 -26.08
C THR A 557 -6.34 5.83 -27.01
N GLU A 558 -7.47 6.55 -26.93
CA GLU A 558 -7.71 7.80 -27.62
C GLU A 558 -7.11 9.03 -26.90
N LEU A 559 -6.68 8.87 -25.64
CA LEU A 559 -6.06 9.94 -24.83
C LEU A 559 -4.56 10.06 -25.09
N THR A 560 -3.97 11.22 -24.78
CA THR A 560 -2.51 11.33 -24.66
C THR A 560 -2.01 10.49 -23.48
N PRO A 561 -0.71 10.10 -23.45
CA PRO A 561 -0.15 9.43 -22.28
C PRO A 561 -0.35 10.20 -20.97
N GLU A 562 -0.13 11.52 -20.99
CA GLU A 562 -0.34 12.40 -19.84
C GLU A 562 -1.79 12.36 -19.34
N GLU A 563 -2.77 12.44 -20.24
CA GLU A 563 -4.20 12.34 -19.90
C GLU A 563 -4.58 10.95 -19.38
N ALA A 564 -4.01 9.88 -19.95
CA ALA A 564 -4.32 8.51 -19.57
C ALA A 564 -3.86 8.19 -18.15
N GLN A 565 -2.67 8.63 -17.75
CA GLN A 565 -2.16 8.41 -16.40
C GLN A 565 -2.70 9.39 -15.37
N ARG A 566 -3.31 10.52 -15.78
CA ARG A 566 -3.66 11.61 -14.87
C ARG A 566 -4.32 11.11 -13.57
N SER A 567 -3.76 11.59 -12.47
CA SER A 567 -4.20 11.30 -11.10
C SER A 567 -4.10 9.81 -10.70
N CYS A 568 -3.24 9.04 -11.35
CA CYS A 568 -2.92 7.68 -10.91
C CYS A 568 -1.84 7.68 -9.81
N SER A 569 -2.04 6.85 -8.80
CA SER A 569 -1.01 6.41 -7.85
C SER A 569 -0.73 4.90 -8.04
N ASN A 570 0.03 4.32 -7.12
CA ASN A 570 0.14 2.87 -6.95
C ASN A 570 -1.22 2.12 -6.95
N TRP A 571 -2.32 2.74 -6.51
CA TRP A 571 -3.67 2.13 -6.52
C TRP A 571 -4.08 1.77 -7.94
N GLN A 572 -4.01 2.74 -8.86
CA GLN A 572 -4.37 2.53 -10.25
C GLN A 572 -3.38 1.60 -10.97
N THR A 573 -2.13 1.53 -10.51
CA THR A 573 -1.17 0.53 -10.99
C THR A 573 -1.64 -0.89 -10.68
N ASP A 574 -1.99 -1.20 -9.44
CA ASP A 574 -2.52 -2.53 -9.06
C ASP A 574 -3.86 -2.81 -9.76
N MET A 575 -4.79 -1.84 -9.79
CA MET A 575 -6.10 -1.98 -10.46
C MET A 575 -5.97 -2.33 -11.95
N CYS A 576 -5.19 -1.54 -12.70
CA CYS A 576 -5.01 -1.75 -14.13
C CYS A 576 -4.20 -3.01 -14.42
N ALA A 577 -3.23 -3.37 -13.59
CA ALA A 577 -2.51 -4.63 -13.76
C ALA A 577 -3.45 -5.83 -13.55
N GLY A 578 -4.28 -5.83 -12.50
CA GLY A 578 -5.30 -6.87 -12.28
C GLY A 578 -6.25 -7.03 -13.46
N ALA A 579 -6.79 -5.90 -13.95
CA ALA A 579 -7.63 -5.84 -15.13
C ALA A 579 -6.93 -6.44 -16.38
N ALA A 580 -5.68 -6.06 -16.63
CA ALA A 580 -4.94 -6.53 -17.79
C ALA A 580 -4.60 -8.03 -17.71
N TYR A 581 -4.14 -8.52 -16.56
CA TYR A 581 -3.86 -9.94 -16.33
C TYR A 581 -5.07 -10.81 -16.65
N MET A 582 -6.24 -10.44 -16.12
CA MET A 582 -7.48 -11.18 -16.39
C MET A 582 -7.84 -11.18 -17.87
N MET A 583 -7.70 -10.05 -18.56
CA MET A 583 -8.05 -9.94 -19.99
C MET A 583 -7.05 -10.63 -20.92
N LEU A 584 -5.82 -10.85 -20.46
CA LEU A 584 -4.85 -11.68 -21.17
C LEU A 584 -5.19 -13.17 -21.05
N VAL A 585 -5.69 -13.65 -19.89
CA VAL A 585 -5.94 -15.08 -19.69
C VAL A 585 -7.31 -15.56 -20.20
N LEU A 586 -8.33 -14.71 -20.16
CA LEU A 586 -9.69 -15.05 -20.59
C LEU A 586 -9.86 -14.77 -22.09
N ASP A 587 -9.55 -15.75 -22.94
CA ASP A 587 -9.47 -15.62 -24.40
C ASP A 587 -10.82 -15.47 -25.13
N ASP A 588 -11.91 -15.81 -24.47
CA ASP A 588 -13.29 -15.72 -24.95
C ASP A 588 -14.15 -14.71 -24.16
N PHE A 589 -13.54 -13.88 -23.31
CA PHE A 589 -14.28 -12.88 -22.53
C PHE A 589 -14.79 -11.72 -23.40
N PRO A 590 -16.04 -11.25 -23.20
CA PRO A 590 -16.62 -10.15 -23.97
C PRO A 590 -15.78 -8.88 -23.94
N ASN A 591 -15.52 -8.29 -25.11
CA ASN A 591 -14.76 -7.05 -25.25
C ASN A 591 -13.36 -7.08 -24.61
N ARG A 592 -12.74 -8.25 -24.38
CA ARG A 592 -11.47 -8.38 -23.64
C ARG A 592 -10.36 -7.45 -24.13
N LYS A 593 -10.24 -7.24 -25.44
CA LYS A 593 -9.22 -6.36 -26.02
C LYS A 593 -9.46 -4.89 -25.63
N ALA A 594 -10.70 -4.45 -25.55
CA ALA A 594 -11.02 -3.07 -25.10
C ALA A 594 -10.53 -2.83 -23.66
N TRP A 595 -10.87 -3.75 -22.75
CA TRP A 595 -10.41 -3.70 -21.36
C TRP A 595 -8.89 -3.77 -21.25
N LEU A 596 -8.26 -4.72 -21.96
CA LEU A 596 -6.81 -4.91 -21.97
C LEU A 596 -6.07 -3.65 -22.43
N TYR A 597 -6.44 -3.09 -23.58
CA TYR A 597 -5.73 -1.93 -24.12
C TYR A 597 -5.99 -0.65 -23.32
N ASN A 598 -7.17 -0.52 -22.68
CA ASN A 598 -7.40 0.56 -21.71
C ASN A 598 -6.46 0.47 -20.52
N ALA A 599 -6.33 -0.73 -19.92
CA ALA A 599 -5.44 -0.96 -18.78
C ALA A 599 -3.97 -0.75 -19.18
N ASN A 600 -3.56 -1.31 -20.31
CA ASN A 600 -2.20 -1.15 -20.86
C ASN A 600 -1.82 0.30 -21.09
N MET A 601 -2.74 1.10 -21.64
CA MET A 601 -2.49 2.51 -21.89
C MET A 601 -2.14 3.23 -20.57
N VAL A 602 -2.92 3.01 -19.51
CA VAL A 602 -2.65 3.63 -18.20
C VAL A 602 -1.30 3.18 -17.65
N LEU A 603 -1.04 1.87 -17.59
CA LEU A 603 0.18 1.31 -17.00
C LEU A 603 1.45 1.79 -17.72
N ARG A 604 1.43 1.76 -19.06
CA ARG A 604 2.56 2.23 -19.86
C ARG A 604 2.78 3.73 -19.68
N SER A 605 1.70 4.51 -19.67
CA SER A 605 1.79 5.95 -19.44
C SER A 605 2.30 6.30 -18.03
N GLN A 606 1.96 5.52 -17.00
CA GLN A 606 2.56 5.69 -15.67
C GLN A 606 4.08 5.46 -15.70
N LEU A 607 4.57 4.45 -16.42
CA LEU A 607 6.01 4.23 -16.57
C LEU A 607 6.71 5.36 -17.33
N GLU A 608 6.03 5.98 -18.29
CA GLU A 608 6.60 7.03 -19.14
C GLU A 608 6.51 8.44 -18.52
N TRP A 609 5.53 8.69 -17.63
CA TRP A 609 5.23 10.03 -17.10
C TRP A 609 5.23 10.16 -15.57
N ASN A 610 4.96 9.09 -14.82
CA ASN A 610 4.90 9.14 -13.35
C ASN A 610 6.23 8.73 -12.74
N VAL A 611 6.93 7.76 -13.34
CA VAL A 611 8.31 7.44 -12.94
C VAL A 611 9.16 8.68 -13.17
N ASN A 612 9.84 9.11 -12.12
CA ASN A 612 10.66 10.31 -12.16
C ASN A 612 11.84 10.16 -13.12
N SER A 613 12.45 11.29 -13.47
CA SER A 613 13.58 11.32 -14.41
C SER A 613 14.80 10.57 -13.88
N ASP A 614 14.96 10.50 -12.57
CA ASP A 614 15.98 9.73 -11.83
C ASP A 614 15.59 8.26 -11.59
N HIS A 615 14.52 7.79 -12.23
CA HIS A 615 13.95 6.44 -12.11
C HIS A 615 13.36 6.08 -10.75
N SER A 616 13.24 7.04 -9.84
CA SER A 616 12.47 6.84 -8.62
C SER A 616 10.96 6.81 -8.90
N TRP A 617 10.21 6.18 -8.00
CA TRP A 617 8.76 6.28 -8.01
C TRP A 617 8.39 7.52 -7.18
N PRO A 618 7.36 8.31 -7.54
CA PRO A 618 7.02 9.55 -6.84
C PRO A 618 6.39 9.34 -5.45
N GLU A 619 6.36 8.11 -4.95
CA GLU A 619 5.99 7.77 -3.58
C GLU A 619 7.21 7.21 -2.81
N SER A 620 7.10 6.98 -1.50
CA SER A 620 8.23 6.54 -0.66
C SER A 620 8.94 5.27 -1.19
N ILE A 621 10.16 5.00 -0.70
CA ILE A 621 10.99 3.87 -1.17
C ILE A 621 10.26 2.52 -1.05
N ARG A 622 9.46 2.32 0.00
CA ARG A 622 8.61 1.12 0.13
C ARG A 622 7.67 0.96 -1.06
N TYR A 623 7.03 2.05 -1.48
CA TYR A 623 6.07 2.06 -2.57
C TYR A 623 6.75 2.00 -3.94
N HIS A 624 7.99 2.48 -4.06
CA HIS A 624 8.83 2.17 -5.21
C HIS A 624 8.97 0.66 -5.41
N HIS A 625 9.32 -0.09 -4.36
CA HIS A 625 9.43 -1.56 -4.45
C HIS A 625 8.08 -2.24 -4.75
N ALA A 626 6.97 -1.74 -4.18
CA ALA A 626 5.63 -2.25 -4.49
C ALA A 626 5.25 -2.05 -5.97
N ALA A 627 5.49 -0.86 -6.51
CA ALA A 627 5.25 -0.56 -7.92
C ALA A 627 6.19 -1.36 -8.84
N LEU A 628 7.49 -1.42 -8.50
CA LEU A 628 8.50 -2.19 -9.23
C LEU A 628 8.11 -3.66 -9.33
N GLU A 629 7.65 -4.26 -8.22
CA GLU A 629 7.16 -5.64 -8.21
C GLU A 629 6.01 -5.84 -9.21
N ARG A 630 4.99 -4.98 -9.15
CA ARG A 630 3.80 -5.12 -10.00
C ARG A 630 4.12 -4.91 -11.48
N PHE A 631 4.91 -3.88 -11.81
CA PHE A 631 5.33 -3.63 -13.19
C PHE A 631 6.23 -4.72 -13.73
N SER A 632 7.16 -5.27 -12.93
CA SER A 632 8.07 -6.32 -13.38
C SER A 632 7.35 -7.62 -13.71
N GLY A 633 6.41 -8.04 -12.86
CA GLY A 633 5.55 -9.19 -13.15
C GLY A 633 4.74 -8.97 -14.42
N TYR A 634 4.12 -7.78 -14.56
CA TYR A 634 3.33 -7.48 -15.75
C TYR A 634 4.16 -7.41 -17.03
N ALA A 635 5.34 -6.80 -16.99
CA ALA A 635 6.27 -6.73 -18.11
C ALA A 635 6.67 -8.13 -18.59
N LYS A 636 6.91 -9.06 -17.66
CA LYS A 636 7.21 -10.46 -17.99
C LYS A 636 6.05 -11.16 -18.70
N VAL A 637 4.83 -10.97 -18.19
CA VAL A 637 3.61 -11.50 -18.82
C VAL A 637 3.40 -10.89 -20.20
N LEU A 638 3.61 -9.58 -20.35
CA LEU A 638 3.49 -8.90 -21.64
C LEU A 638 4.52 -9.38 -22.68
N GLU A 639 5.78 -9.58 -22.28
CA GLU A 639 6.82 -10.13 -23.16
C GLU A 639 6.38 -11.51 -23.66
N ASN A 640 5.93 -12.39 -22.76
CA ASN A 640 5.52 -13.74 -23.13
C ASN A 640 4.25 -13.78 -24.00
N VAL A 641 3.20 -13.03 -23.60
CA VAL A 641 1.88 -13.13 -24.24
C VAL A 641 1.77 -12.26 -25.49
N THR A 642 2.41 -11.08 -25.49
CA THR A 642 2.26 -10.10 -26.57
C THR A 642 3.55 -9.88 -27.35
N GLY A 643 4.72 -10.24 -26.82
CA GLY A 643 6.02 -9.90 -27.39
C GLY A 643 6.51 -8.48 -27.07
N ASP A 644 5.75 -7.68 -26.31
CA ASP A 644 6.20 -6.34 -25.87
C ASP A 644 7.13 -6.44 -24.66
N ASN A 645 8.38 -6.02 -24.80
CA ASN A 645 9.39 -6.09 -23.75
C ASN A 645 9.55 -4.74 -23.04
N TRP A 646 8.76 -4.52 -21.99
CA TRP A 646 8.78 -3.27 -21.23
C TRP A 646 10.07 -3.05 -20.43
N PHE A 647 10.85 -4.09 -20.13
CA PHE A 647 12.18 -3.88 -19.57
C PHE A 647 13.09 -3.10 -20.53
N ALA A 648 12.90 -3.28 -21.85
CA ALA A 648 13.69 -2.61 -22.89
C ALA A 648 13.08 -1.29 -23.36
N THR A 649 11.74 -1.20 -23.40
CA THR A 649 11.02 -0.10 -24.07
C THR A 649 10.50 0.97 -23.13
N THR A 650 10.68 0.82 -21.81
CA THR A 650 10.21 1.76 -20.79
C THR A 650 11.29 2.03 -19.73
N PRO A 651 11.13 3.04 -18.85
CA PRO A 651 12.05 3.30 -17.73
C PRO A 651 12.14 2.19 -16.66
N LEU A 652 11.36 1.11 -16.76
CA LEU A 652 11.27 0.05 -15.74
C LEU A 652 12.63 -0.54 -15.33
N ALA A 653 13.56 -0.75 -16.27
CA ALA A 653 14.90 -1.24 -15.93
C ALA A 653 15.66 -0.26 -15.01
N GLY A 654 15.48 1.05 -15.21
CA GLY A 654 16.11 2.09 -14.38
C GLY A 654 15.64 2.06 -12.93
N MET A 655 14.39 1.64 -12.67
CA MET A 655 13.85 1.52 -11.31
C MET A 655 14.64 0.49 -10.46
N PHE A 656 15.12 -0.60 -11.06
CA PHE A 656 16.04 -1.53 -10.38
C PHE A 656 17.36 -0.85 -9.99
N GLY A 657 17.85 0.07 -10.83
CA GLY A 657 19.04 0.87 -10.58
C GLY A 657 18.87 1.81 -9.37
N PHE A 658 17.73 2.51 -9.30
CA PHE A 658 17.37 3.33 -8.14
C PHE A 658 17.42 2.51 -6.84
N SER A 659 16.68 1.39 -6.81
CA SER A 659 16.61 0.51 -5.63
C SER A 659 17.99 0.06 -5.15
N LEU A 660 18.88 -0.24 -6.09
CA LEU A 660 20.25 -0.69 -5.81
C LEU A 660 21.12 0.40 -5.16
N GLU A 661 21.03 1.65 -5.63
CA GLU A 661 21.81 2.76 -5.07
C GLU A 661 21.35 3.17 -3.67
N MET A 662 20.10 2.89 -3.31
CA MET A 662 19.52 3.20 -2.00
C MET A 662 19.98 2.25 -0.87
N GLN A 663 20.74 1.19 -1.15
CA GLN A 663 21.00 0.17 -0.13
C GLN A 663 21.82 0.68 1.08
N THR A 664 21.34 0.40 2.29
CA THR A 664 22.01 0.68 3.58
C THR A 664 23.03 -0.43 3.92
N PRO A 665 24.00 -0.17 4.83
CA PRO A 665 24.88 -1.22 5.32
C PRO A 665 24.11 -2.30 6.09
N GLY A 666 24.48 -3.56 5.88
CA GLY A 666 23.95 -4.67 6.67
C GLY A 666 24.61 -4.77 8.03
N TYR A 667 23.83 -5.12 9.06
CA TYR A 667 24.27 -5.09 10.46
C TYR A 667 23.73 -6.26 11.29
N THR A 668 24.23 -6.41 12.51
CA THR A 668 24.03 -7.59 13.37
C THR A 668 22.57 -8.01 13.53
N PHE A 669 21.66 -7.06 13.79
CA PHE A 669 20.23 -7.36 14.00
C PHE A 669 19.60 -8.10 12.82
N PHE A 670 19.98 -7.75 11.59
CA PHE A 670 19.53 -8.40 10.37
C PHE A 670 20.50 -9.45 9.83
N GLU A 671 21.37 -10.00 10.69
CA GLU A 671 22.35 -11.04 10.33
C GLU A 671 23.32 -10.58 9.22
N GLY A 672 23.65 -9.29 9.19
CA GLY A 672 24.53 -8.69 8.18
C GLY A 672 23.85 -8.39 6.83
N ARG A 673 22.53 -8.56 6.71
CA ARG A 673 21.78 -8.24 5.49
C ARG A 673 21.54 -6.74 5.35
N ILE A 674 21.69 -6.24 4.12
CA ILE A 674 21.38 -4.86 3.73
C ILE A 674 19.87 -4.59 3.73
N GLY A 675 19.48 -3.32 3.79
CA GLY A 675 18.10 -2.87 3.53
C GLY A 675 18.05 -1.53 2.79
N THR A 676 16.98 -0.76 2.90
CA THR A 676 16.87 0.63 2.39
C THR A 676 16.61 1.67 3.50
N PRO A 677 16.96 2.96 3.32
CA PRO A 677 16.77 3.99 4.35
C PRO A 677 15.27 4.23 4.62
N PRO A 678 14.80 4.22 5.89
CA PRO A 678 13.38 4.27 6.25
C PRO A 678 12.75 5.66 6.18
N PHE A 679 12.90 6.38 5.06
CA PHE A 679 12.21 7.65 4.82
C PHE A 679 10.77 7.43 4.32
N GLY A 680 9.84 8.27 4.79
CA GLY A 680 8.42 8.13 4.54
C GLY A 680 7.83 6.83 5.12
N ASP A 681 6.71 6.36 4.56
CA ASP A 681 6.07 5.11 4.97
C ASP A 681 6.94 3.90 4.64
N HIS A 682 7.90 3.62 5.51
CA HIS A 682 8.84 2.54 5.35
C HIS A 682 9.26 1.98 6.72
N ALA A 683 9.73 0.76 6.72
CA ALA A 683 10.33 0.11 7.87
C ALA A 683 11.64 -0.49 7.38
N LEU A 684 12.68 -0.45 8.20
CA LEU A 684 13.95 -1.07 7.84
C LEU A 684 13.73 -2.56 7.57
N GLY A 685 13.98 -2.97 6.32
CA GLY A 685 13.92 -4.35 5.90
C GLY A 685 15.25 -5.05 6.12
N GLY A 686 15.20 -6.33 6.48
CA GLY A 686 16.36 -7.22 6.44
C GLY A 686 16.67 -7.71 5.02
N GLY A 687 16.43 -6.88 4.00
CA GLY A 687 16.70 -7.18 2.59
C GLY A 687 15.52 -7.71 1.78
N SER A 688 14.37 -7.99 2.39
CA SER A 688 13.17 -8.53 1.73
C SER A 688 12.71 -7.76 0.49
N GLU A 689 12.92 -6.45 0.46
CA GLU A 689 12.62 -5.52 -0.63
C GLU A 689 13.38 -5.85 -1.93
N PHE A 690 14.52 -6.53 -1.84
CA PHE A 690 15.33 -6.95 -2.98
C PHE A 690 14.92 -8.32 -3.54
N SER A 691 13.84 -8.93 -3.06
CA SER A 691 13.36 -10.24 -3.55
C SER A 691 13.11 -10.28 -5.06
N VAL A 692 12.60 -9.19 -5.64
CA VAL A 692 12.34 -9.08 -7.10
C VAL A 692 13.60 -9.19 -7.95
N PHE A 693 14.79 -8.92 -7.39
CA PHE A 693 16.05 -8.99 -8.14
C PHE A 693 16.38 -10.44 -8.50
N GLY A 694 16.15 -11.37 -7.56
CA GLY A 694 16.31 -12.81 -7.76
C GLY A 694 15.50 -13.35 -8.94
N THR A 695 14.27 -12.84 -9.08
CA THR A 695 13.31 -13.24 -10.10
C THR A 695 13.66 -12.70 -11.49
N TYR A 696 13.97 -11.40 -11.60
CA TYR A 696 14.03 -10.71 -12.90
C TYR A 696 15.44 -10.42 -13.44
N MET A 697 16.51 -10.75 -12.70
CA MET A 697 17.88 -10.47 -13.16
C MET A 697 18.19 -11.04 -14.55
N THR A 698 17.59 -12.17 -14.94
CA THR A 698 17.82 -12.77 -16.26
C THR A 698 17.16 -12.00 -17.38
N ASP A 699 16.04 -11.36 -17.11
CA ASP A 699 15.36 -10.50 -18.08
C ASP A 699 16.12 -9.19 -18.24
N ILE A 700 16.63 -8.62 -17.13
CA ILE A 700 17.53 -7.46 -17.18
C ILE A 700 18.86 -7.80 -17.86
N ALA A 701 19.41 -9.00 -17.69
CA ALA A 701 20.68 -9.40 -18.32
C ALA A 701 20.63 -9.36 -19.86
N LYS A 702 19.45 -9.58 -20.46
CA LYS A 702 19.27 -9.51 -21.93
C LYS A 702 19.47 -8.08 -22.47
N ILE A 703 19.24 -7.06 -21.64
CA ILE A 703 19.26 -5.65 -22.03
C ILE A 703 20.44 -4.87 -21.42
N ASN A 704 20.82 -5.19 -20.19
CA ASN A 704 21.86 -4.52 -19.43
C ASN A 704 22.54 -5.53 -18.47
N GLN A 705 23.59 -6.17 -18.97
CA GLN A 705 24.36 -7.18 -18.25
C GLN A 705 25.07 -6.63 -17.00
N THR A 706 25.46 -5.35 -16.99
CA THR A 706 26.08 -4.69 -15.83
C THR A 706 25.07 -4.50 -14.71
N LEU A 707 23.89 -3.95 -15.03
CA LEU A 707 22.82 -3.78 -14.05
C LEU A 707 22.39 -5.12 -13.47
N ALA A 708 22.23 -6.15 -14.29
CA ALA A 708 21.88 -7.50 -13.81
C ALA A 708 22.96 -8.09 -12.88
N SER A 709 24.25 -7.83 -13.17
CA SER A 709 25.35 -8.26 -12.28
C SER A 709 25.29 -7.54 -10.94
N ASN A 710 25.01 -6.23 -10.95
CA ASN A 710 24.86 -5.43 -9.74
C ASN A 710 23.63 -5.89 -8.93
N MET A 711 22.49 -6.14 -9.59
CA MET A 711 21.31 -6.72 -8.97
C MET A 711 21.61 -8.06 -8.31
N HIS A 712 22.37 -8.94 -8.96
CA HIS A 712 22.77 -10.21 -8.36
C HIS A 712 23.59 -10.00 -7.07
N HIS A 713 24.55 -9.08 -7.04
CA HIS A 713 25.32 -8.78 -5.83
C HIS A 713 24.45 -8.20 -4.72
N THR A 714 23.58 -7.24 -5.02
CA THR A 714 22.62 -6.69 -4.06
C THR A 714 21.71 -7.78 -3.50
N TRP A 715 21.16 -8.65 -4.36
CA TRP A 715 20.36 -9.80 -3.92
C TRP A 715 21.14 -10.74 -2.99
N GLN A 716 22.43 -10.97 -3.25
CA GLN A 716 23.29 -11.76 -2.37
C GLN A 716 23.53 -11.07 -1.02
N LEU A 717 23.84 -9.77 -1.01
CA LEU A 717 24.03 -8.98 0.20
C LEU A 717 22.74 -8.90 1.05
N ALA A 718 21.58 -8.96 0.41
CA ALA A 718 20.27 -9.01 1.05
C ALA A 718 19.93 -10.40 1.63
N GLY A 719 20.82 -11.38 1.52
CA GLY A 719 20.58 -12.75 2.00
C GLY A 719 19.82 -13.65 1.03
N LYS A 720 19.81 -13.32 -0.27
CA LYS A 720 19.11 -14.04 -1.35
C LYS A 720 17.60 -14.21 -1.09
N PRO A 721 16.89 -13.12 -0.77
CA PRO A 721 15.47 -13.18 -0.43
C PRO A 721 14.62 -13.63 -1.63
N TYR A 722 13.53 -14.32 -1.32
CA TYR A 722 12.42 -14.60 -2.22
C TYR A 722 11.20 -13.80 -1.77
N LYS A 723 10.20 -13.67 -2.64
CA LYS A 723 8.95 -13.00 -2.26
C LYS A 723 8.26 -13.79 -1.16
N HIS A 724 7.65 -13.09 -0.23
CA HIS A 724 6.86 -13.74 0.82
C HIS A 724 5.67 -14.50 0.22
N TYR A 725 5.38 -15.67 0.79
CA TYR A 725 4.18 -16.43 0.46
C TYR A 725 2.97 -15.86 1.20
N TRP A 726 2.29 -14.93 0.54
CA TRP A 726 1.03 -14.33 0.99
C TRP A 726 0.08 -14.19 -0.20
N GLY A 727 -1.23 -14.11 0.07
CA GLY A 727 -2.26 -14.26 -0.96
C GLY A 727 -2.24 -13.20 -2.08
N GLU A 728 -1.65 -12.03 -1.83
CA GLU A 728 -1.62 -10.92 -2.78
C GLU A 728 -0.37 -10.87 -3.67
N ALA A 729 0.69 -11.63 -3.34
CA ALA A 729 1.82 -11.85 -4.24
C ALA A 729 1.58 -13.05 -5.16
N ILE A 730 2.36 -13.09 -6.24
CA ILE A 730 2.31 -14.17 -7.22
C ILE A 730 3.31 -15.27 -6.83
N ALA A 731 2.82 -16.37 -6.26
CA ALA A 731 3.64 -17.47 -5.75
C ALA A 731 4.52 -18.11 -6.84
N PHE A 732 4.04 -18.15 -8.09
CA PHE A 732 4.77 -18.73 -9.22
C PHE A 732 6.07 -17.98 -9.54
N GLU A 733 6.14 -16.68 -9.26
CA GLU A 733 7.32 -15.87 -9.58
C GLU A 733 8.57 -16.30 -8.80
N ASN A 734 8.41 -16.91 -7.63
CA ASN A 734 9.52 -17.47 -6.86
C ASN A 734 10.22 -18.66 -7.58
N LEU A 735 9.56 -19.25 -8.59
CA LEU A 735 10.11 -20.35 -9.38
C LEU A 735 10.78 -19.89 -10.69
N LEU A 736 10.67 -18.61 -11.07
CA LEU A 736 11.22 -18.08 -12.32
C LEU A 736 12.72 -17.78 -12.24
N GLY A 737 13.24 -17.53 -11.04
CA GLY A 737 14.63 -17.13 -10.82
C GLY A 737 15.64 -18.26 -11.11
N LYS A 738 16.87 -17.90 -11.45
CA LYS A 738 17.99 -18.83 -11.71
C LYS A 738 18.73 -19.32 -10.45
N GLY A 739 18.30 -18.89 -9.27
CA GLY A 739 18.91 -19.27 -7.99
C GLY A 739 20.41 -19.05 -7.96
N THR A 740 21.16 -20.12 -7.76
CA THR A 740 22.62 -20.12 -7.60
C THR A 740 23.40 -20.16 -8.93
N SER A 741 22.71 -20.33 -10.07
CA SER A 741 23.36 -20.58 -11.37
C SER A 741 23.80 -19.32 -12.11
N TYR A 742 23.33 -18.14 -11.70
CA TYR A 742 23.72 -16.87 -12.34
C TYR A 742 25.17 -16.51 -12.00
N LYS A 743 25.93 -16.03 -13.00
CA LYS A 743 27.32 -15.60 -12.82
C LYS A 743 27.44 -14.11 -13.14
N PRO A 744 27.74 -13.25 -12.16
CA PRO A 744 27.92 -11.82 -12.40
C PRO A 744 29.19 -11.57 -13.23
N SER A 745 29.15 -10.58 -14.11
CA SER A 745 30.29 -10.21 -14.97
C SER A 745 31.17 -9.10 -14.40
N SER A 746 30.69 -8.38 -13.38
CA SER A 746 31.39 -7.26 -12.72
C SER A 746 31.15 -7.28 -11.22
N PRO A 747 32.07 -6.77 -10.39
CA PRO A 747 31.80 -6.52 -8.97
C PRO A 747 30.86 -5.33 -8.79
N LEU A 748 30.12 -5.31 -7.68
CA LEU A 748 29.35 -4.15 -7.25
C LEU A 748 30.27 -3.11 -6.59
N SER A 749 30.11 -1.84 -6.95
CA SER A 749 30.84 -0.73 -6.35
C SER A 749 29.92 0.48 -6.27
N LEU A 750 29.65 0.95 -5.04
CA LEU A 750 28.83 2.13 -4.78
C LEU A 750 29.66 3.23 -4.13
N THR A 751 29.38 4.48 -4.50
CA THR A 751 29.98 5.69 -3.93
C THR A 751 28.91 6.62 -3.37
N SER A 752 29.31 7.75 -2.79
CA SER A 752 28.37 8.84 -2.52
C SER A 752 27.67 9.26 -3.83
N THR A 753 26.40 9.64 -3.77
CA THR A 753 25.58 10.06 -4.93
C THR A 753 24.56 11.13 -4.52
N GLN A 754 24.27 12.03 -5.47
CA GLN A 754 23.24 13.07 -5.40
C GLN A 754 22.30 13.02 -6.61
N ASP A 755 22.32 11.91 -7.36
CA ASP A 755 21.64 11.81 -8.66
C ASP A 755 20.11 11.64 -8.52
N TYR A 756 19.63 11.35 -7.30
CA TYR A 756 18.24 11.04 -6.99
C TYR A 756 17.48 12.22 -6.39
N ARG A 757 17.51 13.34 -7.13
CA ARG A 757 16.92 14.61 -6.70
C ARG A 757 15.39 14.53 -6.57
N ASP A 758 14.71 13.80 -7.46
CA ASP A 758 13.25 13.73 -7.46
C ASP A 758 12.74 12.79 -6.35
N ALA A 759 13.55 11.80 -5.95
CA ALA A 759 13.33 11.03 -4.72
C ALA A 759 13.63 11.85 -3.44
N GLY A 760 14.35 12.95 -3.57
CA GLY A 760 14.78 13.81 -2.47
C GLY A 760 15.86 13.19 -1.58
N ILE A 761 16.66 12.23 -2.06
CA ILE A 761 17.64 11.53 -1.21
C ILE A 761 19.06 11.75 -1.72
N THR A 762 19.92 12.26 -0.85
CA THR A 762 21.38 12.31 -1.08
C THR A 762 22.08 11.32 -0.16
N ILE A 763 23.03 10.55 -0.69
CA ILE A 763 23.74 9.48 0.01
C ILE A 763 25.23 9.75 0.04
N PHE A 764 25.84 9.55 1.21
CA PHE A 764 27.26 9.67 1.46
C PHE A 764 27.80 8.33 1.98
N ARG A 765 28.85 7.79 1.34
CA ARG A 765 29.40 6.46 1.65
C ARG A 765 30.89 6.49 1.94
N LYS A 766 31.33 5.64 2.86
CA LYS A 766 32.74 5.32 3.12
C LYS A 766 32.92 3.81 3.29
N GLY A 767 33.91 3.26 2.60
CA GLY A 767 34.29 1.84 2.74
C GLY A 767 33.22 0.88 2.26
N PHE A 768 32.49 1.18 1.17
CA PHE A 768 31.48 0.28 0.64
C PHE A 768 32.07 -1.11 0.34
N GLY A 769 31.40 -2.16 0.80
CA GLY A 769 31.85 -3.55 0.67
C GLY A 769 32.80 -4.02 1.79
N GLU A 770 33.27 -3.12 2.66
CA GLU A 770 34.04 -3.48 3.85
C GLU A 770 33.12 -3.92 5.00
N SER A 771 33.68 -4.55 6.05
CA SER A 771 32.89 -4.95 7.23
C SER A 771 32.45 -3.76 8.09
N HIS A 772 33.10 -2.61 7.95
CA HIS A 772 32.99 -1.45 8.83
C HIS A 772 32.67 -0.18 8.02
N GLN A 773 31.55 -0.22 7.29
CA GLN A 773 31.13 0.85 6.39
C GLN A 773 30.53 2.02 7.16
N SER A 774 30.67 3.24 6.65
CA SER A 774 29.85 4.38 7.11
C SER A 774 28.89 4.80 6.01
N TYR A 775 27.69 5.17 6.41
CA TYR A 775 26.61 5.57 5.52
C TYR A 775 25.85 6.73 6.15
N PHE A 776 25.59 7.77 5.37
CA PHE A 776 24.77 8.91 5.76
C PHE A 776 23.81 9.22 4.62
N ALA A 777 22.53 9.34 4.92
CA ALA A 777 21.53 9.76 3.94
C ALA A 777 20.66 10.87 4.52
N ILE A 778 20.27 11.81 3.67
CA ILE A 778 19.50 13.00 4.06
C ILE A 778 18.35 13.23 3.07
N MET A 779 17.18 13.53 3.62
CA MET A 779 15.93 13.80 2.90
C MET A 779 15.79 15.30 2.60
N SER A 780 15.60 15.64 1.33
CA SER A 780 15.23 16.98 0.85
C SER A 780 14.66 16.88 -0.56
N SER A 781 13.35 16.86 -0.69
CA SER A 781 12.66 16.74 -1.97
C SER A 781 12.12 18.07 -2.49
N PRO A 782 12.35 18.43 -3.77
CA PRO A 782 11.76 19.62 -4.38
C PRO A 782 10.25 19.49 -4.64
N ALA A 783 9.69 18.29 -4.58
CA ALA A 783 8.29 17.99 -4.83
C ALA A 783 7.71 17.08 -3.73
N PRO A 784 6.39 17.16 -3.44
CA PRO A 784 5.80 16.30 -2.42
C PRO A 784 5.96 14.82 -2.79
N ILE A 785 6.51 14.04 -1.87
CA ILE A 785 6.60 12.58 -2.01
C ILE A 785 5.29 11.95 -1.50
N GLY A 786 4.62 11.15 -2.34
CA GLY A 786 3.45 10.38 -1.92
C GLY A 786 3.85 9.36 -0.84
N HIS A 787 3.01 9.17 0.19
CA HIS A 787 3.40 8.40 1.38
C HIS A 787 4.71 8.89 2.05
N GLY A 788 5.14 10.12 1.76
CA GLY A 788 6.21 10.81 2.48
C GLY A 788 5.73 11.37 3.82
N HIS A 789 6.65 11.52 4.75
CA HIS A 789 6.38 12.11 6.06
C HIS A 789 6.65 13.63 6.04
N LEU A 790 6.43 14.29 7.16
CA LEU A 790 6.85 15.68 7.37
C LEU A 790 8.30 15.67 7.88
N ASP A 791 9.23 15.29 7.02
CA ASP A 791 10.59 14.87 7.38
C ASP A 791 11.69 15.60 6.57
N GLN A 792 11.36 16.72 5.93
CA GLN A 792 12.33 17.46 5.13
C GLN A 792 13.51 17.95 5.98
N GLY A 793 14.72 17.69 5.50
CA GLY A 793 15.98 17.91 6.21
C GLY A 793 16.40 16.79 7.17
N SER A 794 15.56 15.79 7.42
CA SER A 794 15.89 14.65 8.27
C SER A 794 17.01 13.79 7.67
N PHE A 795 17.72 13.06 8.52
CA PHE A 795 18.85 12.25 8.09
C PHE A 795 19.04 11.01 8.97
N ILE A 796 19.75 10.02 8.43
CA ILE A 796 20.15 8.80 9.13
C ILE A 796 21.66 8.59 9.03
N ILE A 797 22.26 7.95 10.04
CA ILE A 797 23.70 7.73 10.14
C ILE A 797 23.99 6.29 10.56
N TYR A 798 24.89 5.64 9.82
CA TYR A 798 25.56 4.41 10.20
C TYR A 798 27.06 4.65 10.37
N LYS A 799 27.62 3.99 11.38
CA LYS A 799 29.07 3.92 11.61
C LYS A 799 29.47 2.47 11.83
N ASN A 800 30.48 2.00 11.12
CA ASN A 800 30.95 0.62 11.17
C ASN A 800 29.82 -0.40 10.93
N SER A 801 28.94 -0.09 9.99
CA SER A 801 27.73 -0.85 9.68
C SER A 801 26.81 -1.00 10.91
N VAL A 802 26.73 0.00 11.79
CA VAL A 802 25.79 0.03 12.92
C VAL A 802 24.92 1.28 12.80
N PRO A 803 23.57 1.17 12.85
CA PRO A 803 22.70 2.34 12.85
C PRO A 803 22.84 3.13 14.14
N ILE A 804 22.95 4.46 14.03
CA ILE A 804 23.17 5.37 15.16
C ILE A 804 22.07 6.41 15.24
N VAL A 805 21.78 7.08 14.12
CA VAL A 805 20.65 8.00 13.97
C VAL A 805 19.73 7.39 12.94
N MET A 806 18.46 7.20 13.28
CA MET A 806 17.51 6.51 12.43
C MET A 806 16.15 7.18 12.44
N ASP A 807 15.44 7.07 11.32
CA ASP A 807 14.01 7.36 11.29
C ASP A 807 13.23 6.29 12.08
N SER A 808 12.10 6.70 12.66
CA SER A 808 11.19 5.80 13.35
C SER A 808 10.49 4.81 12.41
N GLY A 809 10.37 5.13 11.12
CA GLY A 809 9.62 4.36 10.13
C GLY A 809 8.11 4.39 10.42
N ILE A 810 7.37 3.36 10.00
CA ILE A 810 5.93 3.22 10.29
C ILE A 810 5.58 1.78 10.71
N GLN A 811 4.89 1.62 11.86
CA GLN A 811 4.45 0.32 12.37
C GLN A 811 3.09 -0.14 11.83
N GLY A 812 2.25 0.79 11.38
CA GLY A 812 0.90 0.51 10.88
C GLY A 812 0.21 1.76 10.33
N TYR A 813 -0.81 1.56 9.49
CA TYR A 813 -1.49 2.65 8.78
C TYR A 813 -2.68 3.23 9.53
N PHE A 814 -3.37 2.43 10.35
CA PHE A 814 -4.66 2.85 10.90
C PHE A 814 -4.64 3.08 12.42
N ASN A 815 -3.55 2.72 13.08
CA ASN A 815 -3.43 2.88 14.52
C ASN A 815 -2.93 4.29 14.89
N SER A 816 -2.98 4.60 16.17
CA SER A 816 -2.66 5.92 16.71
C SER A 816 -1.18 6.29 16.56
N SER A 817 -0.31 5.30 16.34
CA SER A 817 1.13 5.54 16.11
C SER A 817 1.42 6.20 14.77
N THR A 818 0.50 6.12 13.80
CA THR A 818 0.62 6.79 12.50
C THR A 818 0.83 8.30 12.67
N ASN A 819 0.14 8.96 13.60
CA ASN A 819 0.35 10.41 13.79
C ASN A 819 1.75 10.76 14.30
N TRP A 820 2.31 9.92 15.16
CA TRP A 820 3.68 10.08 15.66
C TRP A 820 4.65 9.97 14.49
N HIS A 821 4.61 8.83 13.79
CA HIS A 821 5.54 8.48 12.72
C HIS A 821 5.54 9.47 11.56
N LEU A 822 4.40 10.06 11.21
CA LEU A 822 4.29 10.99 10.08
C LEU A 822 4.72 12.43 10.41
N SER A 823 4.86 12.77 11.69
CA SER A 823 5.11 14.14 12.15
C SER A 823 6.60 14.46 12.26
N SER A 824 7.00 15.72 12.05
CA SER A 824 8.39 16.17 12.22
C SER A 824 8.95 15.91 13.61
N TYR A 825 8.07 15.72 14.60
CA TYR A 825 8.46 15.42 15.97
C TYR A 825 9.14 14.05 16.12
N SER A 826 8.96 13.10 15.19
CA SER A 826 9.64 11.79 15.22
C SER A 826 10.94 11.73 14.42
N HIS A 827 11.33 12.81 13.73
CA HIS A 827 12.44 12.82 12.77
C HIS A 827 13.62 13.70 13.23
N ALA A 828 14.77 13.54 12.57
CA ALA A 828 15.98 14.34 12.80
C ALA A 828 15.88 15.77 12.23
N CYS A 829 14.85 16.53 12.61
CA CYS A 829 14.49 17.82 12.02
C CYS A 829 14.73 19.00 12.98
N LEU A 830 14.64 20.21 12.43
CA LEU A 830 14.42 21.44 13.19
C LEU A 830 12.98 21.89 12.98
N GLN A 831 12.28 22.24 14.06
CA GLN A 831 10.91 22.74 14.03
C GLN A 831 10.83 24.17 14.57
N PHE A 832 9.95 24.98 13.98
CA PHE A 832 9.62 26.31 14.47
C PHE A 832 8.59 26.19 15.60
N ALA A 833 8.67 27.05 16.62
CA ALA A 833 7.58 27.17 17.58
C ALA A 833 6.30 27.66 16.86
N THR A 834 5.17 27.02 17.13
CA THR A 834 3.89 27.45 16.54
C THR A 834 3.46 28.79 17.10
N LYS A 835 2.88 29.64 16.25
CA LYS A 835 2.21 30.87 16.65
C LYS A 835 0.72 30.64 16.92
N GLN A 836 0.21 29.43 16.71
CA GLN A 836 -1.18 29.09 16.96
C GLN A 836 -1.45 28.97 18.45
N SER A 837 -2.49 29.66 18.91
CA SER A 837 -2.95 29.65 20.31
C SER A 837 -4.15 28.72 20.54
N ALA A 838 -4.81 28.28 19.46
CA ALA A 838 -5.93 27.34 19.50
C ALA A 838 -5.71 26.24 18.47
N ILE A 839 -5.61 24.99 18.96
CA ILE A 839 -5.35 23.81 18.12
C ILE A 839 -6.61 22.96 18.13
N GLN A 840 -7.21 22.77 16.96
CA GLN A 840 -8.39 21.92 16.82
C GLN A 840 -7.96 20.45 16.83
N LYS A 841 -8.16 19.76 17.95
CA LYS A 841 -7.89 18.32 18.07
C LYS A 841 -8.88 17.52 17.21
N GLN A 842 -8.42 16.42 16.63
CA GLN A 842 -9.30 15.45 15.98
C GLN A 842 -10.16 14.73 17.03
N GLY A 843 -11.43 14.46 16.71
CA GLY A 843 -12.36 13.74 17.60
C GLY A 843 -12.03 12.24 17.69
N ASN A 844 -12.61 11.52 18.64
CA ASN A 844 -12.38 10.07 18.83
C ASN A 844 -13.03 9.20 17.73
N GLY A 845 -12.58 7.94 17.58
CA GLY A 845 -13.20 6.94 16.71
C GLY A 845 -12.87 7.05 15.21
N TYR A 846 -11.80 7.77 14.86
CA TYR A 846 -11.40 8.06 13.48
C TYR A 846 -10.29 7.12 12.99
N ILE A 847 -10.22 6.93 11.66
CA ILE A 847 -9.10 6.23 11.01
C ILE A 847 -7.96 7.24 10.81
N ASN A 848 -6.79 6.94 11.38
CA ASN A 848 -5.60 7.77 11.23
C ASN A 848 -4.98 7.59 9.84
N LEU A 849 -4.75 8.67 9.08
CA LEU A 849 -4.05 8.63 7.79
C LEU A 849 -3.11 9.84 7.58
N SER A 850 -2.90 10.65 8.61
CA SER A 850 -2.04 11.84 8.54
C SER A 850 -1.34 12.10 9.87
N ALA A 851 -0.36 13.01 9.90
CA ALA A 851 0.26 13.49 11.16
C ALA A 851 -0.77 14.17 12.10
N GLY A 852 -1.87 14.67 11.55
CA GLY A 852 -2.87 15.43 12.29
C GLY A 852 -2.23 16.66 12.95
N THR A 853 -2.52 16.84 14.24
CA THR A 853 -2.02 17.96 15.06
C THR A 853 -0.91 17.55 16.04
N TYR A 854 -0.23 16.42 15.80
CA TYR A 854 0.66 15.80 16.79
C TYR A 854 1.80 16.73 17.28
N SER A 855 2.50 17.40 16.35
CA SER A 855 3.54 18.39 16.68
C SER A 855 2.95 19.69 17.25
N LEU A 856 1.84 20.16 16.69
CA LEU A 856 1.20 21.42 17.09
C LEU A 856 0.77 21.37 18.55
N GLU A 857 0.19 20.25 19.00
CA GLU A 857 -0.20 20.03 20.40
C GLU A 857 0.98 20.13 21.39
N ARG A 858 2.21 19.98 20.89
CA ARG A 858 3.46 20.09 21.66
C ARG A 858 4.16 21.45 21.48
N GLY A 859 3.54 22.37 20.74
CA GLY A 859 4.05 23.73 20.51
C GLY A 859 4.92 23.90 19.27
N TRP A 860 4.94 22.92 18.35
CA TRP A 860 5.87 22.91 17.21
C TRP A 860 5.15 22.74 15.88
N VAL A 861 5.65 23.42 14.85
CA VAL A 861 5.16 23.27 13.48
C VAL A 861 5.91 22.13 12.82
N ASP A 862 5.19 21.24 12.15
CA ASP A 862 5.82 20.26 11.26
C ASP A 862 6.52 20.97 10.08
N VAL A 863 7.62 20.43 9.57
CA VAL A 863 8.31 20.92 8.37
C VAL A 863 7.41 20.73 7.13
N PRO A 864 7.60 21.51 6.06
CA PRO A 864 6.79 21.39 4.84
C PRO A 864 6.99 20.04 4.15
N LYS A 865 6.13 19.71 3.18
CA LYS A 865 6.28 18.51 2.32
C LYS A 865 7.39 18.63 1.26
N THR A 866 8.01 19.80 1.14
CA THR A 866 9.07 20.08 0.15
C THR A 866 10.17 20.94 0.74
N SER A 867 11.38 20.77 0.24
CA SER A 867 12.56 21.59 0.53
C SER A 867 13.45 21.72 -0.69
N ARG A 868 14.57 22.43 -0.57
CA ARG A 868 15.48 22.66 -1.69
C ARG A 868 16.93 22.45 -1.29
N VAL A 869 17.63 21.60 -2.03
CA VAL A 869 19.11 21.53 -1.97
C VAL A 869 19.67 22.77 -2.68
N LEU A 870 20.45 23.58 -1.96
CA LEU A 870 21.12 24.76 -2.48
C LEU A 870 22.50 24.43 -3.07
N GLU A 871 23.25 23.56 -2.38
CA GLU A 871 24.61 23.17 -2.73
C GLU A 871 24.89 21.76 -2.20
N CYS A 872 25.65 20.96 -2.94
CA CYS A 872 26.10 19.64 -2.50
C CYS A 872 27.42 19.27 -3.19
N GLU A 873 28.42 18.89 -2.38
CA GLU A 873 29.75 18.50 -2.85
C GLU A 873 30.07 17.09 -2.33
N ILE A 874 30.34 16.16 -3.24
CA ILE A 874 30.64 14.75 -2.94
C ILE A 874 31.95 14.30 -3.61
N GLY A 875 32.53 13.21 -3.15
CA GLY A 875 33.71 12.57 -3.77
C GLY A 875 35.06 13.00 -3.19
N THR A 876 35.09 13.86 -2.18
CA THR A 876 36.32 14.21 -1.45
C THR A 876 36.30 13.69 0.00
N ASN A 877 37.35 13.92 0.79
CA ASN A 877 37.33 13.59 2.23
C ASN A 877 36.31 14.43 3.02
N LEU A 878 36.03 15.64 2.55
CA LEU A 878 35.00 16.51 3.10
C LEU A 878 33.85 16.57 2.11
N GLU A 879 32.72 15.96 2.48
CA GLU A 879 31.50 16.02 1.68
C GLU A 879 30.52 16.98 2.36
N THR A 880 29.77 17.76 1.59
CA THR A 880 28.92 18.83 2.10
C THR A 880 27.56 18.85 1.44
N ILE A 881 26.55 19.33 2.17
CA ILE A 881 25.23 19.62 1.62
C ILE A 881 24.57 20.78 2.37
N THR A 882 23.93 21.67 1.62
CA THR A 882 23.14 22.80 2.15
C THR A 882 21.70 22.69 1.67
N ILE A 883 20.74 22.72 2.60
CA ILE A 883 19.31 22.59 2.34
C ILE A 883 18.56 23.80 2.91
N GLU A 884 17.58 24.30 2.16
CA GLU A 884 16.63 25.31 2.60
C GLU A 884 15.24 24.69 2.83
N ILE A 885 14.67 24.99 3.99
CA ILE A 885 13.38 24.50 4.46
C ILE A 885 12.55 25.70 4.94
N MET A 886 11.35 25.86 4.39
CA MET A 886 10.47 26.98 4.72
C MET A 886 9.70 26.73 6.02
N ASN A 887 9.39 27.79 6.78
CA ASN A 887 8.42 27.70 7.87
C ASN A 887 6.99 27.57 7.30
N PRO A 888 6.24 26.49 7.59
CA PRO A 888 4.89 26.33 7.03
C PRO A 888 3.86 27.34 7.54
N GLU A 889 4.10 28.02 8.66
CA GLU A 889 3.21 29.08 9.18
C GLU A 889 3.48 30.48 8.60
N GLY A 890 4.39 30.62 7.62
CA GLY A 890 4.61 31.87 6.89
C GLY A 890 6.07 32.32 6.92
N THR A 891 6.37 33.45 7.57
CA THR A 891 7.73 34.03 7.56
C THR A 891 8.71 33.13 8.32
N GLY A 892 9.91 33.02 7.77
CA GLY A 892 10.97 32.19 8.35
C GLY A 892 11.48 31.16 7.38
N LYS A 893 12.80 31.02 7.31
CA LYS A 893 13.46 29.92 6.61
C LYS A 893 14.56 29.34 7.46
N HIS A 894 14.70 28.02 7.39
CA HIS A 894 15.76 27.24 8.01
C HIS A 894 16.74 26.81 6.93
N ILE A 895 18.01 27.14 7.12
CA ILE A 895 19.13 26.67 6.30
C ILE A 895 19.93 25.65 7.11
N ARG A 896 19.91 24.39 6.66
CA ARG A 896 20.72 23.30 7.22
C ARG A 896 21.96 23.11 6.37
N GLN A 897 23.13 23.24 6.98
CA GLN A 897 24.40 22.93 6.34
C GLN A 897 25.04 21.74 7.07
N VAL A 898 25.46 20.73 6.33
CA VAL A 898 26.11 19.54 6.85
C VAL A 898 27.48 19.40 6.22
N TRP A 899 28.50 19.17 7.05
CA TRP A 899 29.85 18.80 6.64
C TRP A 899 30.19 17.44 7.21
N TYR A 900 30.54 16.48 6.35
CA TYR A 900 30.94 15.13 6.72
C TYR A 900 32.43 14.90 6.42
N TRP A 901 33.25 14.77 7.47
CA TRP A 901 34.65 14.35 7.36
C TRP A 901 34.73 12.83 7.34
N LYS A 902 34.89 12.26 6.14
CA LYS A 902 34.89 10.80 5.93
C LYS A 902 35.95 10.12 6.78
N GLU A 903 37.20 10.56 6.73
CA GLU A 903 38.30 9.90 7.44
C GLU A 903 38.02 9.70 8.94
N SER A 904 37.42 10.68 9.59
CA SER A 904 37.20 10.71 11.05
C SER A 904 35.76 10.35 11.45
N ASP A 905 34.87 10.14 10.48
CA ASP A 905 33.42 9.98 10.67
C ASP A 905 32.83 11.06 11.59
N LEU A 906 33.18 12.33 11.32
CA LEU A 906 32.69 13.49 12.07
C LEU A 906 31.68 14.28 11.23
N TYR A 907 30.56 14.64 11.84
CA TYR A 907 29.52 15.45 11.21
C TYR A 907 29.42 16.79 11.94
N VAL A 908 29.50 17.88 11.19
CA VAL A 908 29.22 19.24 11.67
C VAL A 908 27.91 19.67 11.03
N ILE A 909 26.92 20.01 11.84
CA ILE A 909 25.59 20.43 11.39
C ILE A 909 25.37 21.85 11.87
N ARG A 910 25.10 22.76 10.94
CA ARG A 910 24.71 24.13 11.24
C ARG A 910 23.30 24.38 10.75
N ASP A 911 22.40 24.67 11.67
CA ASP A 911 21.05 25.11 11.40
C ASP A 911 20.95 26.62 11.66
N THR A 912 20.80 27.39 10.58
CA THR A 912 20.63 28.85 10.63
C THR A 912 19.18 29.20 10.33
N VAL A 913 18.59 30.08 11.13
CA VAL A 913 17.21 30.56 10.93
C VAL A 913 17.24 32.02 10.52
N VAL A 914 16.49 32.35 9.47
CA VAL A 914 16.37 33.70 8.91
C VAL A 914 14.90 34.10 8.91
N ASP A 915 14.60 35.38 9.14
CA ASP A 915 13.25 35.97 9.08
C ASP A 915 12.20 35.35 10.01
N TYR A 916 12.63 34.81 11.14
CA TYR A 916 11.74 34.29 12.19
C TYR A 916 12.24 34.71 13.58
N ASP A 917 11.32 35.27 14.37
CA ASP A 917 11.53 35.59 15.78
C ASP A 917 10.68 34.65 16.63
N GLY A 918 11.32 33.97 17.57
CA GLY A 918 10.72 32.89 18.35
C GLY A 918 11.73 31.80 18.73
N GLN A 919 11.21 30.65 19.16
CA GLN A 919 12.02 29.50 19.54
C GLN A 919 12.04 28.46 18.42
N VAL A 920 13.10 27.65 18.41
CA VAL A 920 13.22 26.48 17.53
C VAL A 920 13.58 25.24 18.34
N LEU A 921 13.10 24.09 17.88
CA LEU A 921 13.37 22.77 18.44
C LEU A 921 14.29 21.99 17.51
N PHE A 922 15.41 21.50 18.03
CA PHE A 922 16.22 20.47 17.41
C PHE A 922 15.81 19.11 17.95
N SER A 923 15.63 18.15 17.04
CA SER A 923 15.24 16.78 17.34
C SER A 923 16.24 15.82 16.72
N LEU A 924 16.70 14.82 17.49
CA LEU A 924 17.60 13.78 17.00
C LEU A 924 17.20 12.40 17.57
N PRO A 925 16.59 11.52 16.77
CA PRO A 925 16.34 10.13 17.13
C PRO A 925 17.65 9.33 17.12
N VAL A 926 17.93 8.61 18.20
CA VAL A 926 19.17 7.87 18.41
C VAL A 926 18.87 6.42 18.81
N VAL A 927 19.50 5.50 18.08
CA VAL A 927 19.49 4.07 18.40
C VAL A 927 20.47 3.82 19.54
N SER A 928 19.95 3.70 20.75
CA SER A 928 20.77 3.52 21.95
C SER A 928 20.06 2.76 23.05
N HIS A 929 20.85 2.11 23.90
CA HIS A 929 20.36 1.50 25.13
C HIS A 929 19.92 2.60 26.12
N HIS A 930 20.76 3.63 26.26
CA HIS A 930 20.43 4.83 27.02
C HIS A 930 21.29 6.01 26.60
N SER A 931 20.77 7.21 26.86
CA SER A 931 21.46 8.48 26.70
C SER A 931 21.55 9.22 28.02
N VAL A 932 22.61 10.02 28.19
CA VAL A 932 22.84 10.85 29.37
C VAL A 932 23.24 12.26 28.93
N ILE A 933 22.68 13.27 29.58
CA ILE A 933 23.00 14.67 29.35
C ILE A 933 24.12 15.10 30.31
N GLU A 934 25.17 15.68 29.76
CA GLU A 934 26.30 16.29 30.46
C GLU A 934 26.43 17.75 29.98
N GLU A 935 25.68 18.67 30.61
CA GLU A 935 25.57 20.09 30.21
C GLU A 935 25.15 20.28 28.73
N LYS A 936 26.08 20.68 27.86
CA LYS A 936 25.86 20.88 26.42
C LYS A 936 26.20 19.65 25.58
N ARG A 937 26.46 18.52 26.22
CA ARG A 937 26.81 17.26 25.58
C ARG A 937 25.78 16.22 25.92
N VAL A 938 25.50 15.35 24.96
CA VAL A 938 24.72 14.14 25.18
C VAL A 938 25.56 12.96 24.74
N TYR A 939 25.73 12.01 25.65
CA TYR A 939 26.39 10.75 25.36
C TYR A 939 25.34 9.65 25.29
N SER A 940 25.22 9.04 24.12
CA SER A 940 24.30 7.94 23.86
C SER A 940 25.10 6.65 23.73
N LYS A 941 24.88 5.73 24.66
CA LYS A 941 25.47 4.39 24.61
C LYS A 941 24.72 3.57 23.58
N GLY A 942 25.28 3.49 22.39
CA GLY A 942 24.65 2.82 21.26
C GLY A 942 24.75 1.30 21.34
N VAL A 943 24.17 0.66 20.33
CA VAL A 943 24.16 -0.79 20.16
C VAL A 943 25.45 -1.28 19.49
N TYR A 944 25.74 -2.58 19.61
CA TYR A 944 26.84 -3.27 18.91
C TYR A 944 28.23 -2.59 18.99
N GLY A 945 28.52 -1.87 20.08
CA GLY A 945 29.86 -1.33 20.38
C GLY A 945 30.17 0.04 19.77
N VAL A 946 29.18 0.69 19.14
CA VAL A 946 29.30 2.06 18.62
C VAL A 946 28.43 2.99 19.46
N ASP A 947 28.99 4.12 19.89
CA ASP A 947 28.31 5.15 20.68
C ASP A 947 28.21 6.46 19.88
N LEU A 948 27.37 7.38 20.35
CA LEU A 948 27.24 8.72 19.79
C LEU A 948 27.56 9.79 20.84
N GLU A 949 28.47 10.69 20.51
CA GLU A 949 28.61 11.98 21.19
C GLU A 949 27.94 13.09 20.38
N THR A 950 26.96 13.75 21.00
CA THR A 950 26.31 14.95 20.46
C THR A 950 26.77 16.17 21.25
N VAL A 951 27.33 17.19 20.60
CA VAL A 951 27.86 18.39 21.25
C VAL A 951 27.21 19.64 20.66
N PHE A 952 26.50 20.41 21.49
CA PHE A 952 25.95 21.70 21.12
C PHE A 952 26.98 22.82 21.37
N ILE A 953 27.41 23.47 20.29
CA ILE A 953 28.36 24.59 20.34
C ILE A 953 27.65 25.92 20.49
N SER A 954 26.54 26.10 19.76
CA SER A 954 25.70 27.30 19.88
C SER A 954 25.04 27.39 21.26
N LYS A 955 24.40 28.53 21.52
CA LYS A 955 23.67 28.74 22.76
C LYS A 955 22.35 27.95 22.71
N VAL A 956 22.20 26.98 23.60
CA VAL A 956 20.94 26.25 23.84
C VAL A 956 20.26 26.78 25.10
N LYS A 957 18.93 26.80 25.10
CA LYS A 957 18.10 27.16 26.25
C LYS A 957 17.86 25.96 27.15
N ASP A 958 17.51 24.82 26.54
CA ASP A 958 17.22 23.59 27.26
C ASP A 958 17.60 22.37 26.41
N VAL A 959 17.94 21.26 27.08
CA VAL A 959 18.25 19.95 26.48
C VAL A 959 17.60 18.87 27.32
N TRP A 960 16.82 17.98 26.71
CA TRP A 960 16.20 16.84 27.40
C TRP A 960 16.18 15.58 26.54
N LEU A 961 15.85 14.46 27.19
CA LEU A 961 15.69 13.16 26.56
C LEU A 961 14.22 12.74 26.62
N GLU A 962 13.74 12.14 25.54
CA GLU A 962 12.40 11.55 25.41
C GLU A 962 12.54 10.14 24.82
N LYS A 963 11.59 9.24 25.11
CA LYS A 963 11.50 7.94 24.45
C LYS A 963 10.39 7.98 23.41
N GLY A 964 10.62 7.42 22.23
CA GLY A 964 9.63 7.36 21.15
C GLY A 964 9.63 6.02 20.44
N ARG A 965 8.46 5.59 19.95
CA ARG A 965 8.30 4.33 19.20
C ARG A 965 9.06 4.34 17.88
N SER A 966 9.56 3.17 17.51
CA SER A 966 10.16 2.91 16.20
C SER A 966 9.76 1.54 15.68
N THR A 967 9.90 1.33 14.38
CA THR A 967 9.99 -0.03 13.82
C THR A 967 11.18 -0.79 14.44
N PRO A 968 11.17 -2.14 14.45
CA PRO A 968 12.27 -2.91 15.02
C PRO A 968 13.61 -2.64 14.32
N ILE A 969 14.62 -2.21 15.09
CA ILE A 969 15.97 -1.84 14.60
C ILE A 969 17.11 -2.37 15.48
N CYS A 970 16.80 -2.91 16.66
CA CYS A 970 17.73 -3.58 17.56
C CYS A 970 16.93 -4.51 18.49
N GLU A 971 17.62 -5.34 19.28
CA GLU A 971 16.95 -6.19 20.26
C GLU A 971 16.25 -5.36 21.35
N ASN A 972 15.01 -5.73 21.71
CA ASN A 972 14.30 -5.10 22.81
C ASN A 972 14.95 -5.50 24.15
N GLU A 973 15.31 -4.51 24.99
CA GLU A 973 15.87 -4.76 26.32
C GLU A 973 14.82 -5.18 27.37
N HIS A 974 13.54 -5.04 27.05
CA HIS A 974 12.40 -5.36 27.93
C HIS A 974 11.51 -6.41 27.27
N GLU A 975 10.77 -7.18 28.06
CA GLU A 975 9.72 -8.12 27.60
C GLU A 975 8.54 -7.41 26.87
N SER A 976 8.67 -6.13 26.51
CA SER A 976 7.69 -5.43 25.69
C SER A 976 7.93 -5.72 24.21
N ASP A 977 6.84 -5.92 23.47
CA ASP A 977 6.87 -6.11 22.02
C ASP A 977 7.16 -4.80 21.24
N VAL A 978 7.49 -3.70 21.91
CA VAL A 978 7.61 -2.36 21.32
C VAL A 978 9.07 -1.90 21.32
N CYS A 979 9.61 -1.63 20.13
CA CYS A 979 10.92 -1.02 19.96
C CYS A 979 10.84 0.49 20.21
N MET A 980 11.79 1.03 20.99
CA MET A 980 11.83 2.43 21.43
C MET A 980 13.22 3.04 21.20
N MET A 981 13.27 4.26 20.66
CA MET A 981 14.49 5.06 20.50
C MET A 981 14.57 6.17 21.54
N ASP A 982 15.80 6.64 21.80
CA ASP A 982 16.01 7.90 22.52
C ASP A 982 15.88 9.07 21.56
N TYR A 983 15.24 10.14 22.01
CA TYR A 983 15.11 11.40 21.30
C TYR A 983 15.85 12.48 22.07
N ILE A 984 16.95 12.95 21.50
CA ILE A 984 17.65 14.12 22.01
C ILE A 984 16.91 15.36 21.52
N ARG A 985 16.45 16.17 22.46
CA ARG A 985 15.71 17.40 22.19
C ARG A 985 16.51 18.59 22.71
N ALA A 986 16.56 19.66 21.93
CA ALA A 986 17.15 20.91 22.38
C ALA A 986 16.38 22.11 21.86
N THR A 987 16.21 23.15 22.68
CA THR A 987 15.59 24.41 22.25
C THR A 987 16.60 25.55 22.21
N ALA A 988 16.42 26.48 21.28
CA ALA A 988 17.20 27.70 21.17
C ALA A 988 16.33 28.87 20.71
N ASP A 989 16.83 30.11 20.90
CA ASP A 989 16.27 31.26 20.20
C ASP A 989 16.62 31.15 18.71
N ALA A 990 15.68 31.46 17.82
CA ALA A 990 15.87 31.29 16.37
C ALA A 990 17.14 31.97 15.83
N LYS A 991 17.45 33.17 16.33
CA LYS A 991 18.67 33.93 15.95
C LYS A 991 19.98 33.19 16.25
N ASP A 992 19.99 32.32 17.27
CA ASP A 992 21.17 31.58 17.70
C ASP A 992 21.32 30.27 16.88
N GLY A 993 20.20 29.68 16.46
CA GLY A 993 20.15 28.43 15.71
C GLY A 993 20.88 27.28 16.41
N PHE A 994 21.35 26.30 15.63
CA PHE A 994 22.16 25.20 16.14
C PHE A 994 23.49 25.08 15.40
N LEU A 995 24.58 24.93 16.16
CA LEU A 995 25.83 24.38 15.65
C LEU A 995 26.13 23.13 16.47
N THR A 996 25.98 21.98 15.83
CA THR A 996 26.00 20.67 16.49
C THR A 996 27.08 19.80 15.87
N LEU A 997 27.87 19.15 16.73
CA LEU A 997 28.82 18.13 16.32
C LEU A 997 28.24 16.77 16.66
N LEU A 998 28.16 15.88 15.67
CA LEU A 998 27.84 14.46 15.89
C LEU A 998 29.11 13.65 15.64
N TYR A 999 29.53 12.90 16.65
CA TYR A 999 30.69 12.02 16.57
C TYR A 999 30.28 10.58 16.93
N PRO A 1000 29.84 9.79 15.94
CA PRO A 1000 29.72 8.34 16.07
C PRO A 1000 31.11 7.73 16.25
N LYS A 1001 31.32 6.99 17.34
CA LYS A 1001 32.63 6.47 17.69
C LYS A 1001 32.55 5.05 18.22
N ASN A 1002 33.65 4.31 18.09
CA ASN A 1002 33.80 3.07 18.85
C ASN A 1002 33.76 3.39 20.35
N ARG A 1003 33.18 2.49 21.15
CA ARG A 1003 33.05 2.70 22.60
C ARG A 1003 34.35 3.07 23.28
N GLU A 1004 35.45 2.45 22.86
CA GLU A 1004 36.80 2.66 23.40
C GLU A 1004 37.51 3.92 22.86
N ALA A 1005 36.98 4.56 21.81
CA ALA A 1005 37.58 5.76 21.24
C ALA A 1005 37.50 6.94 22.21
N ARG A 1006 38.49 7.84 22.13
CA ARG A 1006 38.56 9.03 22.99
C ARG A 1006 37.37 9.96 22.75
N ARG A 1007 36.96 10.67 23.79
CA ARG A 1007 35.92 11.71 23.70
C ARG A 1007 36.34 12.85 22.79
N LEU A 1008 35.36 13.50 22.14
CA LEU A 1008 35.58 14.64 21.26
C LEU A 1008 36.07 15.86 22.06
N GLN A 1009 37.26 16.35 21.76
CA GLN A 1009 37.76 17.60 22.35
C GLN A 1009 37.47 18.76 21.40
N VAL A 1010 36.78 19.78 21.90
CA VAL A 1010 36.37 20.93 21.11
C VAL A 1010 36.73 22.20 21.86
N SER A 1011 37.46 23.08 21.19
CA SER A 1011 37.75 24.43 21.68
C SER A 1011 37.41 25.45 20.60
N SER A 1012 36.76 26.54 21.00
CA SER A 1012 36.53 27.69 20.14
C SER A 1012 37.69 28.66 20.27
N GLU A 1013 38.33 29.04 19.16
CA GLU A 1013 39.49 29.96 19.19
C GLU A 1013 39.05 31.44 19.17
N ASP A 1014 37.96 31.77 18.47
CA ASP A 1014 37.46 33.15 18.28
C ASP A 1014 35.92 33.26 18.19
N GLY A 1015 35.18 32.19 18.49
CA GLY A 1015 33.72 32.13 18.34
C GLY A 1015 33.22 31.76 16.94
N LEU A 1016 34.09 31.74 15.93
CA LEU A 1016 33.78 31.42 14.52
C LEU A 1016 34.61 30.27 13.96
N THR A 1017 35.72 29.93 14.63
CA THR A 1017 36.63 28.84 14.31
C THR A 1017 36.64 27.82 15.45
N LEU A 1018 36.35 26.58 15.11
CA LEU A 1018 36.41 25.43 16.00
C LEU A 1018 37.66 24.62 15.71
N ARG A 1019 38.42 24.36 16.77
CA ARG A 1019 39.45 23.34 16.78
C ARG A 1019 38.88 22.07 17.39
N ILE A 1020 38.72 21.05 16.57
CA ILE A 1020 38.09 19.78 16.91
C ILE A 1020 39.17 18.70 16.87
N THR A 1021 39.42 18.05 18.00
CA THR A 1021 40.35 16.91 18.06
C THR A 1021 39.56 15.63 18.12
N VAL A 1022 39.70 14.81 17.07
CA VAL A 1022 39.11 13.48 16.93
C VAL A 1022 40.26 12.47 17.01
N GLU A 1023 40.29 11.67 18.08
CA GLU A 1023 41.40 10.76 18.39
C GLU A 1023 42.76 11.48 18.42
N ASP A 1024 43.61 11.29 17.41
CA ASP A 1024 44.92 11.93 17.26
C ASP A 1024 44.94 12.96 16.10
N LYS A 1025 43.79 13.24 15.46
CA LYS A 1025 43.65 14.18 14.34
C LYS A 1025 43.05 15.50 14.81
N ILE A 1026 43.55 16.61 14.26
CA ILE A 1026 43.02 17.95 14.50
C ILE A 1026 42.32 18.43 13.23
N ILE A 1027 41.03 18.73 13.35
CA ILE A 1027 40.21 19.35 12.32
C ILE A 1027 39.99 20.80 12.75
N VAL A 1028 40.34 21.74 11.88
CA VAL A 1028 40.00 23.15 12.05
C VAL A 1028 38.82 23.44 11.14
N TRP A 1029 37.68 23.73 11.74
CA TRP A 1029 36.49 24.17 11.03
C TRP A 1029 36.29 25.65 11.27
N SER A 1030 36.20 26.43 10.20
CA SER A 1030 35.81 27.84 10.27
C SER A 1030 34.47 27.99 9.58
N SER A 1031 33.55 28.73 10.21
CA SER A 1031 32.31 29.12 9.57
C SER A 1031 32.62 29.76 8.20
N PRO A 1032 32.10 29.20 7.09
CA PRO A 1032 32.18 29.90 5.81
C PRO A 1032 31.53 31.29 5.97
N LYS A 1033 32.09 32.32 5.33
CA LYS A 1033 31.41 33.61 5.23
C LYS A 1033 30.13 33.38 4.42
N SER A 1034 28.98 33.45 5.09
CA SER A 1034 27.68 33.31 4.45
C SER A 1034 27.52 34.39 3.37
N SER A 1035 27.42 34.00 2.10
CA SER A 1035 26.99 34.86 0.99
C SER A 1035 25.53 35.31 1.12
N TYR A 1036 24.77 34.74 2.05
CA TYR A 1036 23.34 34.99 2.26
C TYR A 1036 23.02 36.06 3.33
N GLN A 1037 24.03 36.81 3.79
CA GLN A 1037 23.84 37.94 4.72
C GLN A 1037 23.94 39.32 4.05
N GLU A 1038 24.07 39.39 2.71
CA GLU A 1038 24.20 40.65 1.96
C GLU A 1038 23.03 40.97 0.98
N GLU A 1039 21.88 40.29 1.05
CA GLU A 1039 20.66 40.70 0.34
C GLU A 1039 19.49 41.03 1.27
#